data_AF-A0A0L0DHD4-F1
#
_entry.id   AF-A0A0L0DHD4-F1
#
_cell.length_a   1.000
_cell.length_b   1.000
_cell.length_c   1.000
_cell.angle_alpha   90.00
_cell.angle_beta   90.00
_cell.angle_gamma   90.00
#
_symmetry.space_group_name_H-M   'P 1'
#
loop_
_entity.id
_entity.type
_entity.pdbx_description
1 polymer ?
#
loop_
_entity_poly.entity_id
_entity_poly.type
_entity_poly.pdbx_seq_one_letter_code
_entity_poly.pdbx_strand_id
1 'polypeptide(L)'
;MQVLWVVCVVWVGLGLMGGVAGILTGFGTPENITIAGLFPLTGGLAAGGVEREAAFRMGIQHINADRNLLPDTKIIGVSFDTQTTPSGGMVSALEATKDPSLVAIVGAASSSVSRAVQQVASIFEIPQISYSSTASPLSNKILYPYFFRVVAPDSLQGSALASIVHSIGWRKAATMYSNDDYGLSGVTAFAQRASDVGVSIEANIPFAPGAIEYGVALDQLVKHHGVHVVFLNCLVSDAVELFKEADRRGLLDGQYVWVGTDGWLQDELLNVGLPSSKLIGVLGLRPALPSGVRLEAFLDSWEQLNATEFAGAGDRTVNVFAPYAYDALYQVARTIDAMIRGKANALDGSELRAWLSNSSYEGTTGLISFDENFDCIAAYSLVNYRGGAGFEIVGRWLAEQRLELDRPILYYGNTTSPPYLPSPMASPSTSSISAGLIGVIAGMSACVCLGFGILVVHNLRRRKHVAALQRENQQLDREARALNSRLNELAKETHASGSSTPPTMDLPINQVMSLLTSIRASTQDSDMMAKLDKAIESIQSNMLFQPSTAMFPDGEGNDDVKNFVQGTILTNVPTPSNSLQRSGAGLQTYGNGSAASLTPTPNLAVTVAMPIPAELGDVLGKLRTLAFDAEALVAKDTTPLQTVFMAVCTQNALLSQLRLDPVIVRDVMLALDRYTPRLNAYHNAQRAANMVQFVHYVLSVTDLYSLLSPRDTFAVLFAAAIKNVDHPGFNASFLVRTRHKLALLYSNQAVLEMHHLAVSMQLVFERFKLFDQLLEEDITALHHTIVDLVLASDMQKHVEVTSRFSLLIDPTEPSKRTAWKAAVATDNGFRNLVLKMVLKLADLSDAARPTKIARGLALRSMIESSLQGVQEAAAGIEVSPFMDGAMSSVAKSQEGIIRFVTLPMFSAFAEVFTLTEVLQNLSDNMLFWQRVVPSTLQPFYDALLASHAATAESIQPGSSAALVSAQKSPLSSPGTGAAITAPRPSQSEASPSLPTPATPAPASASIASAGGAEP
;
A
#
# COMPACT_ATOMS: atom_id res chain seq x y z
N MET A 1 -38.04 47.39 -29.76
CA MET A 1 -37.94 47.25 -28.29
C MET A 1 -36.86 46.23 -27.94
N GLN A 2 -35.73 46.20 -28.65
CA GLN A 2 -34.61 47.14 -28.68
C GLN A 2 -34.00 47.39 -27.28
N VAL A 3 -33.03 46.56 -26.89
CA VAL A 3 -31.56 46.67 -27.12
C VAL A 3 -30.93 47.45 -25.94
N LEU A 4 -30.06 46.82 -25.15
CA LEU A 4 -28.62 47.11 -25.09
C LEU A 4 -27.94 46.55 -23.81
N TRP A 5 -26.91 45.71 -24.02
CA TRP A 5 -25.57 45.72 -23.40
C TRP A 5 -25.42 45.29 -21.92
N VAL A 6 -24.62 44.27 -21.56
CA VAL A 6 -23.16 44.07 -21.73
C VAL A 6 -22.32 45.00 -20.83
N VAL A 7 -21.86 44.41 -19.71
CA VAL A 7 -20.52 44.55 -19.07
C VAL A 7 -20.25 45.70 -18.08
N CYS A 8 -19.44 45.34 -17.06
CA CYS A 8 -18.80 46.11 -15.97
C CYS A 8 -19.63 46.26 -14.68
N VAL A 9 -19.38 45.51 -13.58
CA VAL A 9 -18.12 45.23 -12.85
C VAL A 9 -17.43 46.52 -12.36
N VAL A 10 -17.00 46.44 -11.10
CA VAL A 10 -16.04 47.30 -10.36
C VAL A 10 -16.67 48.21 -9.29
N TRP A 11 -16.80 47.59 -8.11
CA TRP A 11 -16.25 48.06 -6.83
C TRP A 11 -16.72 49.39 -6.21
N VAL A 12 -17.29 49.20 -5.01
CA VAL A 12 -16.87 49.82 -3.74
C VAL A 12 -17.27 51.27 -3.45
N GLY A 13 -17.88 51.42 -2.26
CA GLY A 13 -17.69 52.58 -1.39
C GLY A 13 -18.99 53.37 -1.19
N LEU A 14 -19.83 53.04 -0.21
CA LEU A 14 -19.66 53.25 1.24
C LEU A 14 -20.62 54.35 1.73
N GLY A 15 -21.27 54.05 2.86
CA GLY A 15 -22.13 54.94 3.62
C GLY A 15 -23.11 54.07 4.42
N LEU A 16 -22.70 53.31 5.44
CA LEU A 16 -22.05 53.76 6.67
C LEU A 16 -22.68 55.06 7.19
N MET A 17 -23.57 54.96 8.17
CA MET A 17 -23.26 55.38 9.56
C MET A 17 -24.53 55.46 10.40
N GLY A 18 -24.50 54.72 11.50
CA GLY A 18 -25.34 54.87 12.67
C GLY A 18 -25.18 53.62 13.54
N GLY A 19 -24.14 53.46 14.34
CA GLY A 19 -23.01 54.30 14.69
C GLY A 19 -22.23 53.59 15.79
N VAL A 20 -20.92 53.45 15.58
CA VAL A 20 -19.84 53.45 16.58
C VAL A 20 -20.21 52.94 18.00
N ALA A 21 -20.11 51.62 18.22
CA ALA A 21 -19.57 50.96 19.43
C ALA A 21 -19.72 49.42 19.36
N GLY A 22 -18.61 48.67 19.44
CA GLY A 22 -18.58 47.19 19.57
C GLY A 22 -17.78 46.49 18.45
N ILE A 23 -16.46 46.64 18.36
CA ILE A 23 -15.45 45.74 18.96
C ILE A 23 -15.55 44.29 18.47
N LEU A 24 -14.59 43.87 17.64
CA LEU A 24 -13.90 42.57 17.65
C LEU A 24 -14.66 41.42 18.36
N THR A 25 -15.54 40.69 17.66
CA THR A 25 -16.03 39.40 18.15
C THR A 25 -15.22 38.30 17.52
N GLY A 26 -14.15 37.86 18.20
CA GLY A 26 -13.55 36.54 17.94
C GLY A 26 -14.58 35.44 18.18
N PHE A 27 -14.27 34.19 17.81
CA PHE A 27 -15.13 33.06 18.13
C PHE A 27 -15.47 33.05 19.64
N GLY A 28 -16.70 32.65 19.97
CA GLY A 28 -17.10 32.52 21.36
C GLY A 28 -16.22 31.48 22.06
N THR A 29 -15.60 31.86 23.17
CA THR A 29 -14.71 31.01 23.95
C THR A 29 -15.47 29.75 24.40
N PRO A 30 -15.10 28.54 23.94
CA PRO A 30 -15.84 27.33 24.29
C PRO A 30 -15.64 27.02 25.77
N GLU A 31 -16.70 26.59 26.45
CA GLU A 31 -16.64 26.21 27.87
C GLU A 31 -15.77 24.96 28.07
N ASN A 32 -15.82 24.01 27.13
CA ASN A 32 -15.03 22.78 27.16
C ASN A 32 -14.42 22.49 25.78
N ILE A 33 -13.20 21.94 25.78
CA ILE A 33 -12.53 21.38 24.60
C ILE A 33 -11.95 20.01 24.94
N THR A 34 -11.96 19.08 23.99
CA THR A 34 -11.38 17.75 24.18
C THR A 34 -10.02 17.64 23.50
N ILE A 35 -9.05 17.08 24.23
CA ILE A 35 -7.77 16.66 23.67
C ILE A 35 -7.63 15.15 23.89
N ALA A 36 -7.44 14.41 22.82
CA ALA A 36 -7.26 12.97 22.90
C ALA A 36 -5.79 12.61 23.09
N GLY A 37 -5.49 11.76 24.07
CA GLY A 37 -4.17 11.22 24.31
C GLY A 37 -4.09 9.76 23.84
N LEU A 38 -3.19 9.48 22.89
CA LEU A 38 -2.97 8.14 22.35
C LEU A 38 -1.69 7.56 22.98
N PHE A 39 -1.87 6.59 23.88
CA PHE A 39 -0.80 5.98 24.65
C PHE A 39 -0.74 4.47 24.42
N PRO A 40 0.44 3.84 24.42
CA PRO A 40 0.54 2.38 24.41
C PRO A 40 0.30 1.88 25.83
N LEU A 41 -0.96 1.74 26.26
CA LEU A 41 -1.29 1.21 27.60
C LEU A 41 -1.12 -0.31 27.65
N THR A 42 -1.22 -0.96 26.49
CA THR A 42 -0.82 -2.35 26.28
C THR A 42 0.18 -2.49 25.12
N GLY A 43 0.71 -3.69 24.94
CA GLY A 43 1.69 -4.01 23.89
C GLY A 43 3.14 -3.70 24.26
N GLY A 44 4.02 -3.65 23.26
CA GLY A 44 5.48 -3.59 23.44
C GLY A 44 6.02 -2.33 24.13
N LEU A 45 5.22 -1.27 24.25
CA LEU A 45 5.58 -0.03 24.96
C LEU A 45 4.75 0.23 26.22
N ALA A 46 3.99 -0.76 26.71
CA ALA A 46 3.12 -0.63 27.88
C ALA A 46 3.82 -0.08 29.13
N ALA A 47 5.05 -0.55 29.40
CA ALA A 47 5.81 -0.19 30.58
C ALA A 47 5.98 1.32 30.75
N GLY A 48 6.37 2.04 29.69
CA GLY A 48 6.49 3.50 29.70
C GLY A 48 5.21 4.22 29.27
N GLY A 49 4.26 3.53 28.64
CA GLY A 49 3.02 4.13 28.15
C GLY A 49 2.09 4.62 29.25
N VAL A 50 2.03 3.91 30.37
CA VAL A 50 1.21 4.30 31.54
C VAL A 50 1.74 5.57 32.21
N GLU A 51 3.06 5.76 32.27
CA GLU A 51 3.66 6.99 32.81
C GLU A 51 3.42 8.20 31.89
N ARG A 52 3.47 8.00 30.57
CA ARG A 52 3.17 9.04 29.58
C ARG A 52 1.71 9.48 29.65
N GLU A 53 0.80 8.54 29.86
CA GLU A 53 -0.63 8.83 30.07
C GLU A 53 -0.86 9.56 31.40
N ALA A 54 -0.19 9.13 32.47
CA ALA A 54 -0.25 9.78 33.77
C ALA A 54 0.27 11.23 33.69
N ALA A 55 1.38 11.48 32.98
CA ALA A 55 1.91 12.83 32.77
C ALA A 55 0.95 13.70 31.94
N PHE A 56 0.30 13.14 30.92
CA PHE A 56 -0.76 13.82 30.19
C PHE A 56 -1.93 14.21 31.11
N ARG A 57 -2.43 13.28 31.94
CA ARG A 57 -3.49 13.56 32.92
C ARG A 57 -3.09 14.61 33.95
N MET A 58 -1.85 14.57 34.44
CA MET A 58 -1.32 15.60 35.35
C MET A 58 -1.30 16.96 34.66
N GLY A 59 -0.88 17.03 33.39
CA GLY A 59 -0.93 18.25 32.60
C GLY A 59 -2.34 18.82 32.45
N ILE A 60 -3.35 17.98 32.24
CA ILE A 60 -4.76 18.42 32.20
C ILE A 60 -5.17 19.05 33.54
N GLN A 61 -4.78 18.46 34.66
CA GLN A 61 -5.06 19.01 36.00
C GLN A 61 -4.38 20.36 36.20
N HIS A 62 -3.10 20.48 35.83
CA HIS A 62 -2.34 21.73 35.97
C HIS A 62 -2.90 22.84 35.08
N ILE A 63 -3.22 22.56 33.82
CA ILE A 63 -3.79 23.54 32.90
C ILE A 63 -5.14 24.03 33.41
N ASN A 64 -6.04 23.12 33.80
CA ASN A 64 -7.36 23.49 34.29
C ASN A 64 -7.32 24.23 35.65
N ALA A 65 -6.23 24.11 36.42
CA ALA A 65 -6.04 24.83 37.67
C ALA A 65 -5.37 26.21 37.48
N ASP A 66 -4.70 26.43 36.34
CA ASP A 66 -4.01 27.69 36.04
C ASP A 66 -4.99 28.76 35.56
N ARG A 67 -5.30 29.71 36.44
CA ARG A 67 -6.20 30.84 36.12
C ARG A 67 -5.68 31.78 35.03
N ASN A 68 -4.42 31.64 34.60
CA ASN A 68 -3.84 32.46 33.54
C ASN A 68 -3.86 31.77 32.17
N LEU A 69 -4.14 30.47 32.11
CA LEU A 69 -4.14 29.69 30.88
C LEU A 69 -5.55 29.12 30.67
N LEU A 70 -6.23 29.56 29.60
CA LEU A 70 -7.62 29.13 29.32
C LEU A 70 -8.57 29.37 30.52
N PRO A 71 -8.65 30.60 31.08
CA PRO A 71 -9.43 30.87 32.29
C PRO A 71 -10.95 30.55 32.16
N ASP A 72 -11.50 30.61 30.95
CA ASP A 72 -12.93 30.39 30.64
C ASP A 72 -13.17 29.09 29.83
N THR A 73 -12.12 28.27 29.64
CA THR A 73 -12.19 27.03 28.85
C THR A 73 -11.54 25.88 29.62
N LYS A 74 -12.29 24.81 29.85
CA LYS A 74 -11.79 23.60 30.48
C LYS A 74 -11.33 22.57 29.43
N ILE A 75 -10.15 21.99 29.63
CA ILE A 75 -9.69 20.86 28.82
C ILE A 75 -10.22 19.55 29.42
N ILE A 76 -10.88 18.76 28.56
CA ILE A 76 -11.26 17.38 28.81
C ILE A 76 -10.22 16.48 28.12
N GLY A 77 -9.38 15.82 28.92
CA GLY A 77 -8.42 14.84 28.41
C GLY A 77 -9.05 13.45 28.33
N VAL A 78 -8.95 12.78 27.18
CA VAL A 78 -9.44 11.41 26.99
C VAL A 78 -8.29 10.53 26.49
N SER A 79 -8.00 9.46 27.22
CA SER A 79 -6.89 8.55 26.91
C SER A 79 -7.36 7.31 26.16
N PHE A 80 -6.62 6.91 25.12
CA PHE A 80 -6.89 5.73 24.31
C PHE A 80 -5.67 4.82 24.22
N ASP A 81 -5.91 3.50 24.24
CA ASP A 81 -4.86 2.49 24.12
C ASP A 81 -4.55 2.15 22.67
N THR A 82 -3.34 2.47 22.24
CA THR A 82 -2.83 2.15 20.91
C THR A 82 -2.35 0.70 20.75
N GLN A 83 -2.16 -0.02 21.86
CA GLN A 83 -1.61 -1.39 21.90
C GLN A 83 -0.23 -1.51 21.26
N THR A 84 0.46 -0.38 21.02
CA THR A 84 1.70 -0.31 20.22
C THR A 84 1.51 -0.78 18.76
N THR A 85 0.29 -0.87 18.23
CA THR A 85 0.03 -1.37 16.86
C THR A 85 -0.55 -0.28 15.95
N PRO A 86 -0.20 -0.27 14.65
CA PRO A 86 -0.79 0.67 13.69
C PRO A 86 -2.32 0.63 13.66
N SER A 87 -2.91 -0.57 13.69
CA SER A 87 -4.37 -0.76 13.74
C SER A 87 -4.98 -0.21 15.03
N GLY A 88 -4.38 -0.48 16.19
CA GLY A 88 -4.85 0.04 17.48
C GLY A 88 -4.80 1.57 17.52
N GLY A 89 -3.76 2.17 16.95
CA GLY A 89 -3.66 3.63 16.78
C GLY A 89 -4.76 4.22 15.91
N MET A 90 -5.05 3.63 14.75
CA MET A 90 -6.12 4.10 13.86
C MET A 90 -7.49 4.01 14.53
N VAL A 91 -7.79 2.89 15.20
CA VAL A 91 -9.04 2.71 15.94
C VAL A 91 -9.17 3.75 17.05
N SER A 92 -8.10 3.98 17.81
CA SER A 92 -8.08 4.99 18.89
C SER A 92 -8.31 6.41 18.36
N ALA A 93 -7.65 6.77 17.27
CA ALA A 93 -7.80 8.09 16.65
C ALA A 93 -9.23 8.31 16.14
N LEU A 94 -9.82 7.29 15.53
CA LEU A 94 -11.19 7.31 15.03
C LEU A 94 -12.24 7.31 16.15
N GLU A 95 -11.98 6.59 17.24
CA GLU A 95 -12.80 6.66 18.45
C GLU A 95 -12.75 8.05 19.08
N ALA A 96 -11.60 8.71 19.03
CA ALA A 96 -11.46 10.08 19.52
C ALA A 96 -12.28 11.09 18.68
N THR A 97 -12.30 10.95 17.34
CA THR A 97 -13.04 11.91 16.47
C THR A 97 -14.53 11.92 16.72
N LYS A 98 -15.04 10.88 17.40
CA LYS A 98 -16.42 10.73 17.85
C LYS A 98 -16.90 11.86 18.77
N ASP A 99 -15.99 12.49 19.49
CA ASP A 99 -16.25 13.68 20.29
C ASP A 99 -16.18 14.94 19.41
N PRO A 100 -17.30 15.67 19.20
CA PRO A 100 -17.32 16.88 18.37
C PRO A 100 -16.51 18.03 18.97
N SER A 101 -16.11 17.95 20.24
CA SER A 101 -15.25 18.95 20.89
C SER A 101 -13.76 18.63 20.79
N LEU A 102 -13.37 17.55 20.08
CA LEU A 102 -11.97 17.19 19.86
C LEU A 102 -11.26 18.25 19.01
N VAL A 103 -10.20 18.84 19.56
CA VAL A 103 -9.39 19.87 18.86
C VAL A 103 -8.00 19.39 18.46
N ALA A 104 -7.43 18.40 19.16
CA ALA A 104 -6.08 17.90 18.90
C ALA A 104 -5.88 16.48 19.43
N ILE A 105 -4.89 15.79 18.86
CA ILE A 105 -4.41 14.49 19.33
C ILE A 105 -2.98 14.64 19.86
N VAL A 106 -2.73 14.21 21.10
CA VAL A 106 -1.39 14.05 21.68
C VAL A 106 -0.97 12.58 21.55
N GLY A 107 0.13 12.32 20.85
CA GLY A 107 0.59 10.97 20.51
C GLY A 107 0.72 10.74 19.00
N ALA A 108 0.93 9.52 18.52
CA ALA A 108 1.19 8.31 19.31
C ALA A 108 2.67 8.20 19.70
N ALA A 109 2.99 7.12 20.43
CA ALA A 109 4.35 6.83 20.86
C ALA A 109 5.24 6.30 19.73
N SER A 110 4.84 5.17 19.12
CA SER A 110 5.60 4.50 18.06
C SER A 110 5.40 5.19 16.70
N SER A 111 6.47 5.33 15.93
CA SER A 111 6.46 5.96 14.61
C SER A 111 5.48 5.29 13.64
N SER A 112 5.40 3.96 13.64
CA SER A 112 4.43 3.22 12.80
C SER A 112 2.99 3.49 13.21
N VAL A 113 2.74 3.70 14.50
CA VAL A 113 1.42 4.07 15.02
C VAL A 113 1.08 5.51 14.64
N SER A 114 2.00 6.46 14.84
CA SER A 114 1.79 7.86 14.45
C SER A 114 1.53 8.03 12.96
N ARG A 115 2.25 7.28 12.11
CA ARG A 115 2.01 7.26 10.66
C ARG A 115 0.61 6.80 10.30
N ALA A 116 0.11 5.78 11.01
CA ALA A 116 -1.22 5.23 10.81
C ALA A 116 -2.31 6.19 11.36
N VAL A 117 -2.09 6.79 12.53
CA VAL A 117 -2.97 7.81 13.12
C VAL A 117 -3.14 9.00 12.19
N GLN A 118 -2.06 9.45 11.52
CA GLN A 118 -2.14 10.54 10.55
C GLN A 118 -3.09 10.29 9.38
N GLN A 119 -3.31 9.02 9.00
CA GLN A 119 -4.30 8.69 7.97
C GLN A 119 -5.72 9.06 8.40
N VAL A 120 -6.01 8.99 9.70
CA VAL A 120 -7.28 9.42 10.27
C VAL A 120 -7.23 10.92 10.54
N ALA A 121 -6.24 11.39 11.31
CA ALA A 121 -6.15 12.77 11.75
C ALA A 121 -6.16 13.78 10.58
N SER A 122 -5.49 13.47 9.47
CA SER A 122 -5.48 14.35 8.29
C SER A 122 -6.84 14.44 7.58
N ILE A 123 -7.65 13.38 7.61
CA ILE A 123 -9.01 13.40 7.01
C ILE A 123 -9.92 14.36 7.78
N PHE A 124 -9.79 14.37 9.10
CA PHE A 124 -10.58 15.21 10.00
C PHE A 124 -9.93 16.57 10.26
N GLU A 125 -8.79 16.84 9.63
CA GLU A 125 -8.00 18.06 9.81
C GLU A 125 -7.56 18.31 11.26
N ILE A 126 -7.34 17.24 12.04
CA ILE A 126 -6.99 17.32 13.46
C ILE A 126 -5.47 17.33 13.60
N PRO A 127 -4.87 18.39 14.19
CA PRO A 127 -3.45 18.38 14.52
C PRO A 127 -3.10 17.23 15.48
N GLN A 128 -2.09 16.46 15.10
CA GLN A 128 -1.49 15.44 15.93
C GLN A 128 -0.11 15.90 16.37
N ILE A 129 0.15 15.92 17.67
CA ILE A 129 1.47 16.26 18.23
C ILE A 129 2.02 15.02 18.93
N SER A 130 2.98 14.36 18.29
CA SER A 130 3.65 13.21 18.88
C SER A 130 4.70 13.62 19.89
N TYR A 131 4.71 12.89 21.02
CA TYR A 131 5.68 13.04 22.09
C TYR A 131 6.88 12.09 21.99
N SER A 132 6.90 11.13 21.05
CA SER A 132 8.03 10.20 20.91
C SER A 132 8.21 9.53 19.53
N SER A 133 7.50 9.96 18.48
CA SER A 133 7.67 9.40 17.12
C SER A 133 8.73 10.15 16.32
N THR A 134 9.91 9.55 16.20
CA THR A 134 11.10 10.19 15.65
C THR A 134 11.38 9.83 14.18
N ALA A 135 10.60 8.94 13.55
CA ALA A 135 10.87 8.52 12.19
C ALA A 135 10.89 9.69 11.19
N SER A 136 11.94 9.79 10.38
CA SER A 136 12.12 10.88 9.40
C SER A 136 11.04 10.96 8.33
N PRO A 137 10.41 9.86 7.86
CA PRO A 137 9.29 9.96 6.91
C PRO A 137 8.12 10.82 7.42
N LEU A 138 7.90 10.94 8.73
CA LEU A 138 6.83 11.76 9.32
C LEU A 138 7.01 13.28 9.10
N SER A 139 8.20 13.71 8.70
CA SER A 139 8.49 15.11 8.33
C SER A 139 7.80 15.54 7.03
N ASN A 140 7.35 14.60 6.18
CA ASN A 140 6.76 14.91 4.88
C ASN A 140 5.37 15.55 5.02
N LYS A 141 5.25 16.87 4.84
CA LYS A 141 3.98 17.61 4.95
C LYS A 141 3.02 17.46 3.78
N ILE A 142 3.46 16.84 2.69
CA ILE A 142 2.54 16.41 1.63
C ILE A 142 1.72 15.21 2.10
N LEU A 143 2.36 14.28 2.82
CA LEU A 143 1.71 13.06 3.33
C LEU A 143 1.09 13.24 4.73
N TYR A 144 1.71 14.08 5.56
CA TYR A 144 1.36 14.28 6.98
C TYR A 144 1.19 15.77 7.30
N PRO A 145 0.24 16.47 6.65
CA PRO A 145 0.08 17.92 6.78
C PRO A 145 -0.29 18.37 8.20
N TYR A 146 -0.92 17.50 9.00
CA TYR A 146 -1.36 17.80 10.38
C TYR A 146 -0.45 17.18 11.45
N PHE A 147 0.71 16.63 11.08
CA PHE A 147 1.64 16.03 12.03
C PHE A 147 2.64 17.05 12.57
N PHE A 148 2.78 17.08 13.88
CA PHE A 148 3.80 17.80 14.64
C PHE A 148 4.48 16.82 15.60
N ARG A 149 5.68 17.15 16.06
CA ARG A 149 6.31 16.42 17.15
C ARG A 149 7.19 17.31 18.01
N VAL A 150 7.15 17.07 19.31
CA VAL A 150 8.00 17.76 20.30
C VAL A 150 9.35 17.05 20.51
N VAL A 151 9.58 15.94 19.81
CA VAL A 151 10.85 15.21 19.77
C VAL A 151 11.58 15.44 18.45
N ALA A 152 12.91 15.31 18.48
CA ALA A 152 13.75 15.46 17.30
C ALA A 152 13.66 14.23 16.36
N PRO A 153 13.79 14.42 15.03
CA PRO A 153 13.86 13.32 14.08
C PRO A 153 15.08 12.41 14.25
N ASP A 154 14.95 11.15 13.80
CA ASP A 154 16.02 10.17 13.68
C ASP A 154 17.16 10.62 12.76
N SER A 155 16.86 11.47 11.76
CA SER A 155 17.88 12.06 10.88
C SER A 155 18.95 12.82 11.67
N LEU A 156 18.58 13.42 12.81
CA LEU A 156 19.51 14.08 13.71
C LEU A 156 20.24 13.06 14.60
N GLN A 157 19.53 12.09 15.17
CA GLN A 157 20.11 11.11 16.10
C GLN A 157 21.08 10.14 15.42
N GLY A 158 20.69 9.53 14.30
CA GLY A 158 21.52 8.61 13.54
C GLY A 158 22.80 9.30 13.03
N SER A 159 22.66 10.54 12.55
CA SER A 159 23.79 11.36 12.13
C SER A 159 24.75 11.69 13.29
N ALA A 160 24.21 12.04 14.45
CA ALA A 160 24.99 12.29 15.65
C ALA A 160 25.76 11.04 16.11
N LEU A 161 25.09 9.89 16.20
CA LEU A 161 25.70 8.63 16.62
C LEU A 161 26.80 8.17 15.66
N ALA A 162 26.61 8.30 14.35
CA ALA A 162 27.65 7.99 13.37
C ALA A 162 28.90 8.88 13.55
N SER A 163 28.67 10.17 13.83
CA SER A 163 29.75 11.13 14.07
C SER A 163 30.47 10.86 15.40
N ILE A 164 29.74 10.45 16.45
CA ILE A 164 30.31 10.02 17.73
C ILE A 164 31.20 8.78 17.53
N VAL A 165 30.69 7.75 16.83
CA VAL A 165 31.44 6.53 16.51
C VAL A 165 32.75 6.88 15.77
N HIS A 166 32.69 7.78 14.79
CA HIS A 166 33.89 8.26 14.10
C HIS A 166 34.85 8.99 15.04
N SER A 167 34.35 9.91 15.87
CA SER A 167 35.17 10.75 16.77
C SER A 167 35.93 9.94 17.81
N ILE A 168 35.36 8.83 18.29
CA ILE A 168 36.01 7.90 19.23
C ILE A 168 37.19 7.17 18.55
N GLY A 169 37.21 7.08 17.22
CA GLY A 169 38.26 6.41 16.45
C GLY A 169 37.82 5.08 15.83
N TRP A 170 36.57 4.66 16.06
CA TRP A 170 36.02 3.47 15.40
C TRP A 170 35.75 3.75 13.93
N ARG A 171 35.95 2.74 13.09
CA ARG A 171 35.82 2.84 11.62
C ARG A 171 34.94 1.74 11.01
N LYS A 172 34.49 0.79 11.83
CA LYS A 172 33.66 -0.35 11.42
C LYS A 172 32.53 -0.50 12.43
N ALA A 173 31.30 -0.64 11.93
CA ALA A 173 30.11 -0.89 12.75
C ALA A 173 29.20 -1.93 12.09
N ALA A 174 28.42 -2.63 12.91
CA ALA A 174 27.25 -3.39 12.48
C ALA A 174 26.01 -2.60 12.86
N THR A 175 24.95 -2.73 12.08
CA THR A 175 23.64 -2.19 12.40
C THR A 175 22.66 -3.34 12.65
N MET A 176 21.85 -3.22 13.68
CA MET A 176 20.76 -4.12 14.02
C MET A 176 19.49 -3.29 14.22
N TYR A 177 18.35 -3.70 13.66
CA TYR A 177 17.14 -2.88 13.73
C TYR A 177 15.84 -3.67 13.60
N SER A 178 14.77 -3.14 14.20
CA SER A 178 13.40 -3.61 13.97
C SER A 178 12.95 -3.26 12.55
N ASN A 179 12.35 -4.20 11.83
CA ASN A 179 11.89 -3.99 10.45
C ASN A 179 10.52 -3.27 10.42
N ASP A 180 10.49 -2.06 10.97
CA ASP A 180 9.35 -1.15 11.02
C ASP A 180 9.77 0.29 10.70
N ASP A 181 8.83 1.25 10.78
CA ASP A 181 9.09 2.64 10.39
C ASP A 181 10.14 3.32 11.29
N TYR A 182 10.28 2.90 12.55
CA TYR A 182 11.26 3.46 13.49
C TYR A 182 12.64 2.86 13.27
N GLY A 183 12.75 1.53 13.29
CA GLY A 183 14.01 0.81 13.16
C GLY A 183 14.72 1.13 11.84
N LEU A 184 13.96 1.12 10.73
CA LEU A 184 14.49 1.43 9.40
C LEU A 184 14.91 2.91 9.27
N SER A 185 14.18 3.83 9.88
CA SER A 185 14.48 5.27 9.82
C SER A 185 15.83 5.60 10.46
N GLY A 186 16.05 5.17 11.71
CA GLY A 186 17.30 5.43 12.42
C GLY A 186 18.53 4.75 11.80
N VAL A 187 18.39 3.52 11.29
CA VAL A 187 19.51 2.85 10.62
C VAL A 187 19.87 3.50 9.29
N THR A 188 18.88 3.99 8.54
CA THR A 188 19.12 4.71 7.28
C THR A 188 19.88 6.00 7.55
N ALA A 189 19.46 6.78 8.56
CA ALA A 189 20.13 8.02 8.95
C ALA A 189 21.56 7.78 9.44
N PHE A 190 21.77 6.74 10.27
CA PHE A 190 23.09 6.36 10.76
C PHE A 190 24.00 5.92 9.61
N ALA A 191 23.53 5.02 8.73
CA ALA A 191 24.33 4.48 7.63
C ALA A 191 24.74 5.56 6.62
N GLN A 192 23.83 6.49 6.30
CA GLN A 192 24.13 7.62 5.43
C GLN A 192 25.28 8.47 5.98
N ARG A 193 25.17 8.91 7.24
CA ARG A 193 26.22 9.73 7.86
C ARG A 193 27.51 8.94 8.10
N ALA A 194 27.42 7.66 8.49
CA ALA A 194 28.57 6.79 8.70
C ALA A 194 29.45 6.74 7.43
N SER A 195 28.83 6.59 6.26
CA SER A 195 29.53 6.64 4.98
C SER A 195 30.26 7.98 4.78
N ASP A 196 29.62 9.11 5.07
CA ASP A 196 30.20 10.44 4.89
C ASP A 196 31.41 10.70 5.78
N VAL A 197 31.39 10.20 7.02
CA VAL A 197 32.49 10.37 7.98
C VAL A 197 33.51 9.24 7.92
N GLY A 198 33.39 8.29 7.01
CA GLY A 198 34.37 7.20 6.84
C GLY A 198 34.27 6.09 7.89
N VAL A 199 33.06 5.80 8.37
CA VAL A 199 32.71 4.59 9.14
C VAL A 199 32.01 3.62 8.19
N SER A 200 32.55 2.41 8.06
CA SER A 200 31.97 1.35 7.22
C SER A 200 30.94 0.54 7.99
N ILE A 201 29.77 0.32 7.37
CA ILE A 201 28.75 -0.61 7.87
C ILE A 201 29.05 -1.99 7.28
N GLU A 202 29.44 -2.92 8.16
CA GLU A 202 29.95 -4.25 7.78
C GLU A 202 28.85 -5.32 7.85
N ALA A 203 27.75 -5.02 8.54
CA ALA A 203 26.56 -5.84 8.63
C ALA A 203 25.33 -4.95 8.81
N ASN A 204 24.22 -5.27 8.13
CA ASN A 204 22.94 -4.61 8.30
C ASN A 204 21.85 -5.65 8.56
N ILE A 205 21.47 -5.81 9.82
CA ILE A 205 20.77 -6.98 10.35
C ILE A 205 19.34 -6.57 10.77
N PRO A 206 18.32 -6.86 9.95
CA PRO A 206 16.93 -6.65 10.33
C PRO A 206 16.41 -7.77 11.25
N PHE A 207 15.45 -7.45 12.10
CA PHE A 207 14.61 -8.42 12.79
C PHE A 207 13.14 -7.95 12.83
N ALA A 208 12.21 -8.89 13.00
CA ALA A 208 10.79 -8.53 13.08
C ALA A 208 10.50 -7.77 14.39
N PRO A 209 9.70 -6.68 14.36
CA PRO A 209 9.30 -5.98 15.58
C PRO A 209 8.45 -6.90 16.47
N GLY A 210 8.72 -6.90 17.77
CA GLY A 210 8.05 -7.78 18.74
C GLY A 210 8.39 -9.26 18.58
N ALA A 211 9.55 -9.58 17.99
CA ALA A 211 10.00 -10.96 17.86
C ALA A 211 10.15 -11.62 19.24
N ILE A 212 9.80 -12.90 19.34
CA ILE A 212 9.98 -13.68 20.58
C ILE A 212 11.38 -14.32 20.67
N GLU A 213 12.13 -14.35 19.55
CA GLU A 213 13.49 -14.89 19.49
C GLU A 213 14.39 -14.04 18.57
N TYR A 214 15.56 -13.64 19.07
CA TYR A 214 16.55 -12.83 18.34
C TYR A 214 17.77 -13.64 17.89
N GLY A 215 17.69 -14.98 17.99
CA GLY A 215 18.82 -15.86 17.74
C GLY A 215 19.41 -15.71 16.34
N VAL A 216 18.55 -15.65 15.31
CA VAL A 216 18.99 -15.48 13.92
C VAL A 216 19.74 -14.15 13.73
N ALA A 217 19.26 -13.06 14.34
CA ALA A 217 19.89 -11.74 14.24
C ALA A 217 21.26 -11.73 14.95
N LEU A 218 21.36 -12.35 16.13
CA LEU A 218 22.63 -12.48 16.86
C LEU A 218 23.60 -13.43 16.15
N ASP A 219 23.12 -14.50 15.52
CA ASP A 219 23.95 -15.39 14.70
C ASP A 219 24.51 -14.69 13.48
N GLN A 220 23.75 -13.77 12.88
CA GLN A 220 24.27 -12.90 11.83
C GLN A 220 25.36 -11.98 12.39
N LEU A 221 25.13 -11.32 13.53
CA LEU A 221 26.12 -10.43 14.15
C LEU A 221 27.46 -11.14 14.42
N VAL A 222 27.42 -12.36 14.96
CA VAL A 222 28.62 -13.13 15.34
C VAL A 222 29.45 -13.57 14.12
N LYS A 223 28.85 -13.71 12.94
CA LYS A 223 29.56 -14.06 11.69
C LYS A 223 30.50 -12.95 11.20
N HIS A 224 30.27 -11.70 11.60
CA HIS A 224 31.07 -10.55 11.15
C HIS A 224 32.28 -10.33 12.06
N HIS A 225 33.30 -11.18 11.90
CA HIS A 225 34.56 -11.09 12.64
C HIS A 225 35.27 -9.75 12.37
N GLY A 226 35.70 -9.07 13.45
CA GLY A 226 36.38 -7.76 13.38
C GLY A 226 35.45 -6.55 13.40
N VAL A 227 34.15 -6.76 13.63
CA VAL A 227 33.19 -5.70 13.93
C VAL A 227 32.84 -5.77 15.41
N HIS A 228 33.10 -4.69 16.14
CA HIS A 228 32.92 -4.64 17.59
C HIS A 228 31.99 -3.51 18.04
N VAL A 229 31.54 -2.65 17.13
CA VAL A 229 30.58 -1.57 17.43
C VAL A 229 29.24 -1.96 16.81
N VAL A 230 28.19 -2.02 17.62
CA VAL A 230 26.85 -2.43 17.17
C VAL A 230 25.88 -1.28 17.40
N PHE A 231 25.43 -0.66 16.33
CA PHE A 231 24.33 0.29 16.36
C PHE A 231 23.00 -0.48 16.37
N LEU A 232 22.26 -0.42 17.47
CA LEU A 232 20.97 -1.09 17.63
C LEU A 232 19.85 -0.05 17.65
N ASN A 233 18.90 -0.16 16.72
CA ASN A 233 17.74 0.71 16.64
C ASN A 233 16.42 -0.08 16.67
N CYS A 234 15.76 -0.10 17.82
CA CYS A 234 14.50 -0.82 18.06
C CYS A 234 13.81 -0.30 19.31
N LEU A 235 12.63 -0.82 19.62
CA LEU A 235 11.90 -0.48 20.83
C LEU A 235 12.46 -1.24 22.05
N VAL A 236 12.26 -0.69 23.24
CA VAL A 236 12.76 -1.27 24.50
C VAL A 236 12.37 -2.73 24.71
N SER A 237 11.15 -3.12 24.33
CA SER A 237 10.70 -4.53 24.43
C SER A 237 11.56 -5.47 23.60
N ASP A 238 11.95 -5.06 22.38
CA ASP A 238 12.83 -5.85 21.53
C ASP A 238 14.24 -5.92 22.12
N ALA A 239 14.79 -4.79 22.56
CA ALA A 239 16.12 -4.73 23.14
C ALA A 239 16.25 -5.61 24.39
N VAL A 240 15.22 -5.64 25.24
CA VAL A 240 15.20 -6.47 26.44
C VAL A 240 15.36 -7.95 26.10
N GLU A 241 14.55 -8.46 25.18
CA GLU A 241 14.59 -9.87 24.81
C GLU A 241 15.86 -10.21 24.00
N LEU A 242 16.33 -9.28 23.17
CA LEU A 242 17.60 -9.40 22.47
C LEU A 242 18.78 -9.49 23.43
N PHE A 243 18.84 -8.64 24.47
CA PHE A 243 19.93 -8.64 25.44
C PHE A 243 19.91 -9.87 26.35
N LYS A 244 18.72 -10.40 26.71
CA LYS A 244 18.59 -11.68 27.42
C LYS A 244 19.15 -12.85 26.62
N GLU A 245 18.85 -12.90 25.32
CA GLU A 245 19.42 -13.92 24.43
C GLU A 245 20.93 -13.69 24.22
N ALA A 246 21.38 -12.44 24.08
CA ALA A 246 22.79 -12.09 23.91
C ALA A 246 23.64 -12.48 25.13
N ASP A 247 23.13 -12.32 26.35
CA ASP A 247 23.82 -12.76 27.57
C ASP A 247 23.93 -14.28 27.65
N ARG A 248 22.85 -15.01 27.32
CA ARG A 248 22.87 -16.49 27.24
C ARG A 248 23.92 -17.00 26.24
N ARG A 249 24.29 -16.19 25.25
CA ARG A 249 25.32 -16.47 24.25
C ARG A 249 26.70 -15.89 24.58
N GLY A 250 26.86 -15.20 25.72
CA GLY A 250 28.12 -14.57 26.13
C GLY A 250 28.54 -13.36 25.29
N LEU A 251 27.60 -12.75 24.55
CA LEU A 251 27.87 -11.62 23.65
C LEU A 251 27.96 -10.28 24.39
N LEU A 252 27.57 -10.25 25.67
CA LEU A 252 27.69 -9.08 26.55
C LEU A 252 29.01 -9.06 27.34
N ASP A 253 29.92 -10.02 27.12
CA ASP A 253 31.20 -10.13 27.84
C ASP A 253 32.33 -9.27 27.23
N GLY A 254 31.98 -8.06 26.80
CA GLY A 254 32.93 -7.08 26.27
C GLY A 254 33.32 -7.25 24.80
N GLN A 255 32.78 -8.27 24.12
CA GLN A 255 33.03 -8.50 22.68
C GLN A 255 32.50 -7.36 21.80
N TYR A 256 31.40 -6.73 22.22
CA TYR A 256 30.75 -5.66 21.50
C TYR A 256 30.57 -4.42 22.38
N VAL A 257 30.69 -3.26 21.77
CA VAL A 257 30.20 -1.99 22.29
C VAL A 257 28.83 -1.74 21.66
N TRP A 258 27.81 -1.73 22.49
CA TRP A 258 26.43 -1.49 22.07
C TRP A 258 26.14 0.01 22.08
N VAL A 259 25.75 0.50 20.91
CA VAL A 259 25.41 1.91 20.65
C VAL A 259 23.90 1.99 20.43
N GLY A 260 23.19 2.57 21.38
CA GLY A 260 21.73 2.62 21.41
C GLY A 260 21.09 3.93 21.00
N THR A 261 19.81 3.82 20.71
CA THR A 261 18.90 4.91 20.37
C THR A 261 17.87 5.12 21.48
N ASP A 262 17.16 6.24 21.41
CA ASP A 262 16.16 6.67 22.38
C ASP A 262 15.02 5.67 22.62
N GLY A 263 14.74 4.80 21.64
CA GLY A 263 13.67 3.81 21.70
C GLY A 263 13.89 2.71 22.75
N TRP A 264 15.15 2.48 23.17
CA TRP A 264 15.48 1.43 24.15
C TRP A 264 16.54 1.80 25.18
N LEU A 265 17.24 2.92 25.00
CA LEU A 265 18.28 3.40 25.93
C LEU A 265 17.68 4.10 27.16
N GLN A 266 16.90 3.33 27.90
CA GLN A 266 16.11 3.77 29.05
C GLN A 266 16.41 2.89 30.27
N ASP A 267 16.06 3.36 31.47
CA ASP A 267 16.37 2.64 32.71
C ASP A 267 15.56 1.33 32.84
N GLU A 268 14.46 1.18 32.10
CA GLU A 268 13.66 -0.05 32.01
C GLU A 268 14.48 -1.23 31.48
N LEU A 269 15.50 -1.00 30.64
CA LEU A 269 16.41 -2.05 30.20
C LEU A 269 17.15 -2.71 31.38
N LEU A 270 17.39 -1.97 32.47
CA LEU A 270 18.11 -2.45 33.64
C LEU A 270 17.23 -3.36 34.53
N ASN A 271 15.90 -3.27 34.39
CA ASN A 271 14.94 -3.94 35.25
C ASN A 271 14.59 -5.37 34.79
N VAL A 272 15.36 -5.94 33.85
CA VAL A 272 15.01 -7.20 33.18
C VAL A 272 15.80 -8.43 33.67
N GLY A 273 16.46 -8.28 34.82
CA GLY A 273 17.16 -9.37 35.51
C GLY A 273 18.55 -9.71 34.94
N LEU A 274 19.12 -8.83 34.11
CA LEU A 274 20.50 -8.97 33.62
C LEU A 274 21.49 -8.50 34.69
N PRO A 275 22.65 -9.17 34.87
CA PRO A 275 23.68 -8.68 35.78
C PRO A 275 24.19 -7.31 35.34
N SER A 276 24.15 -6.30 36.22
CA SER A 276 24.59 -4.93 35.91
C SER A 276 25.99 -4.89 35.30
N SER A 277 26.91 -5.76 35.71
CA SER A 277 28.26 -5.83 35.15
C SER A 277 28.31 -6.09 33.63
N LYS A 278 27.30 -6.75 33.06
CA LYS A 278 27.20 -7.09 31.63
C LYS A 278 26.81 -5.90 30.75
N LEU A 279 26.12 -4.91 31.32
CA LEU A 279 25.66 -3.73 30.61
C LEU A 279 26.66 -2.57 30.68
N ILE A 280 27.74 -2.70 31.48
CA ILE A 280 28.76 -1.66 31.61
C ILE A 280 29.38 -1.38 30.25
N GLY A 281 29.27 -0.13 29.82
CA GLY A 281 29.78 0.33 28.54
C GLY A 281 28.78 0.41 27.40
N VAL A 282 27.52 0.01 27.61
CA VAL A 282 26.43 0.42 26.72
C VAL A 282 26.38 1.95 26.71
N LEU A 283 26.31 2.54 25.51
CA LEU A 283 26.26 3.98 25.33
C LEU A 283 25.30 4.36 24.21
N GLY A 284 24.90 5.61 24.12
CA GLY A 284 24.03 6.08 23.04
C GLY A 284 23.40 7.43 23.33
N LEU A 285 22.43 7.80 22.51
CA LEU A 285 21.74 9.08 22.66
C LEU A 285 20.32 8.90 23.15
N ARG A 286 19.90 9.78 24.07
CA ARG A 286 18.50 9.97 24.46
C ARG A 286 18.12 11.45 24.39
N PRO A 287 16.82 11.79 24.22
CA PRO A 287 16.37 13.18 24.22
C PRO A 287 16.84 13.89 25.49
N ALA A 288 17.32 15.12 25.37
CA ALA A 288 17.81 15.86 26.52
C ALA A 288 16.65 16.40 27.36
N LEU A 289 16.70 16.13 28.67
CA LEU A 289 15.88 16.83 29.67
C LEU A 289 16.74 17.93 30.30
N PRO A 290 16.56 19.21 29.92
CA PRO A 290 17.37 20.29 30.46
C PRO A 290 17.02 20.50 31.93
N SER A 291 18.03 20.47 32.80
CA SER A 291 17.87 20.87 34.20
C SER A 291 17.40 22.32 34.28
N GLY A 292 16.28 22.57 34.97
CA GLY A 292 15.70 23.89 35.05
C GLY A 292 14.43 23.93 35.89
N VAL A 293 13.99 25.14 36.23
CA VAL A 293 12.87 25.36 37.17
C VAL A 293 11.57 24.67 36.72
N ARG A 294 11.32 24.57 35.41
CA ARG A 294 10.11 23.92 34.87
C ARG A 294 10.13 22.42 35.03
N LEU A 295 11.27 21.78 34.74
CA LEU A 295 11.44 20.35 34.95
C LEU A 295 11.39 20.02 36.45
N GLU A 296 12.06 20.81 37.30
CA GLU A 296 11.98 20.60 38.76
C GLU A 296 10.55 20.75 39.28
N ALA A 297 9.79 21.75 38.82
CA ALA A 297 8.38 21.90 39.20
C ALA A 297 7.50 20.73 38.74
N PHE A 298 7.77 20.19 37.54
CA PHE A 298 7.13 18.97 37.06
C PHE A 298 7.45 17.79 37.98
N LEU A 299 8.72 17.58 38.32
CA LEU A 299 9.18 16.49 39.19
C LEU A 299 8.65 16.62 40.62
N ASP A 300 8.61 17.84 41.17
CA ASP A 300 8.03 18.12 42.50
C ASP A 300 6.54 17.75 42.54
N SER A 301 5.81 17.98 41.44
CA SER A 301 4.41 17.58 41.32
C SER A 301 4.28 16.07 41.16
N TRP A 302 5.11 15.47 40.30
CA TRP A 302 5.16 14.03 40.04
C TRP A 302 5.41 13.20 41.30
N GLU A 303 6.35 13.63 42.14
CA GLU A 303 6.68 12.99 43.42
C GLU A 303 5.52 13.03 44.42
N GLN A 304 4.65 14.05 44.34
CA GLN A 304 3.51 14.21 45.24
C GLN A 304 2.25 13.45 44.80
N LEU A 305 2.22 12.96 43.55
CA LEU A 305 1.08 12.23 43.02
C LEU A 305 0.94 10.85 43.66
N ASN A 306 -0.31 10.40 43.79
CA ASN A 306 -0.60 9.07 44.26
C ASN A 306 -0.27 8.04 43.16
N ALA A 307 0.75 7.21 43.40
CA ALA A 307 1.20 6.14 42.52
C ALA A 307 0.11 5.15 42.09
N THR A 308 -0.96 4.98 42.88
CA THR A 308 -2.09 4.11 42.51
C THR A 308 -3.02 4.74 41.48
N GLU A 309 -3.07 6.07 41.41
CA GLU A 309 -3.91 6.81 40.46
C GLU A 309 -3.11 7.26 39.21
N PHE A 310 -1.83 7.54 39.42
CA PHE A 310 -0.85 7.95 38.41
C PHE A 310 0.30 6.94 38.42
N ALA A 311 0.21 5.94 37.54
CA ALA A 311 1.20 4.87 37.48
C ALA A 311 2.62 5.43 37.23
N GLY A 312 3.58 4.95 38.01
CA GLY A 312 4.98 5.38 37.98
C GLY A 312 5.28 6.71 38.67
N ALA A 313 4.26 7.39 39.21
CA ALA A 313 4.45 8.59 40.04
C ALA A 313 4.70 8.23 41.52
N GLY A 314 4.96 9.23 42.36
CA GLY A 314 5.20 9.05 43.81
C GLY A 314 6.68 8.95 44.21
N ASP A 315 7.59 9.02 43.25
CA ASP A 315 9.00 9.33 43.47
C ASP A 315 9.49 10.33 42.40
N ARG A 316 10.76 10.77 42.49
CA ARG A 316 11.33 11.75 41.53
C ARG A 316 11.84 11.14 40.22
N THR A 317 11.67 9.84 40.01
CA THR A 317 12.07 9.15 38.78
C THR A 317 10.91 9.16 37.79
N VAL A 318 11.21 9.36 36.51
CA VAL A 318 10.18 9.47 35.48
C VAL A 318 10.71 8.94 34.15
N ASN A 319 9.87 8.24 33.40
CA ASN A 319 10.13 7.89 32.02
C ASN A 319 10.50 9.14 31.20
N VAL A 320 11.55 9.07 30.39
CA VAL A 320 12.09 10.25 29.69
C VAL A 320 11.07 10.92 28.76
N PHE A 321 10.09 10.17 28.25
CA PHE A 321 9.06 10.67 27.34
C PHE A 321 7.80 11.18 28.05
N ALA A 322 7.65 10.98 29.36
CA ALA A 322 6.51 11.51 30.11
C ALA A 322 6.49 13.06 30.14
N PRO A 323 7.62 13.75 30.39
CA PRO A 323 7.71 15.21 30.24
C PRO A 323 7.36 15.69 28.82
N TYR A 324 7.72 14.94 27.78
CA TYR A 324 7.35 15.27 26.40
C TYR A 324 5.84 15.14 26.14
N ALA A 325 5.17 14.15 26.74
CA ALA A 325 3.71 14.03 26.65
C ALA A 325 3.01 15.21 27.36
N TYR A 326 3.53 15.61 28.53
CA TYR A 326 3.07 16.78 29.26
C TYR A 326 3.24 18.07 28.43
N ASP A 327 4.41 18.26 27.82
CA ASP A 327 4.71 19.43 27.02
C ASP A 327 3.97 19.46 25.68
N ALA A 328 3.75 18.33 25.03
CA ALA A 328 2.91 18.23 23.83
C ALA A 328 1.49 18.74 24.11
N LEU A 329 0.92 18.38 25.27
CA LEU A 329 -0.37 18.88 25.73
C LEU A 329 -0.32 20.40 26.02
N TYR A 330 0.70 20.86 26.75
CA TYR A 330 0.86 22.30 27.03
C TYR A 330 1.03 23.12 25.77
N GLN A 331 1.71 22.60 24.76
CA GLN A 331 1.87 23.25 23.47
C GLN A 331 0.52 23.45 22.78
N VAL A 332 -0.37 22.44 22.80
CA VAL A 332 -1.75 22.61 22.31
C VAL A 332 -2.47 23.69 23.11
N ALA A 333 -2.51 23.56 24.44
CA ALA A 333 -3.29 24.43 25.31
C ALA A 333 -2.88 25.90 25.19
N ARG A 334 -1.56 26.17 25.16
CA ARG A 334 -1.02 27.53 25.01
C ARG A 334 -1.31 28.11 23.64
N THR A 335 -1.24 27.29 22.58
CA THR A 335 -1.59 27.75 21.24
C THR A 335 -3.08 28.12 21.16
N ILE A 336 -3.96 27.31 21.77
CA ILE A 336 -5.39 27.62 21.85
C ILE A 336 -5.65 28.89 22.67
N ASP A 337 -4.97 29.07 23.81
CA ASP A 337 -5.08 30.31 24.60
C ASP A 337 -4.62 31.53 23.79
N ALA A 338 -3.53 31.39 23.02
CA ALA A 338 -3.07 32.43 22.11
C ALA A 338 -4.07 32.72 20.98
N MET A 339 -4.73 31.69 20.43
CA MET A 339 -5.81 31.85 19.45
C MET A 339 -7.00 32.60 20.05
N ILE A 340 -7.45 32.24 21.26
CA ILE A 340 -8.57 32.90 21.95
C ILE A 340 -8.22 34.37 22.22
N ARG A 341 -7.06 34.64 22.83
CA ARG A 341 -6.61 36.01 23.16
C ARG A 341 -6.34 36.85 21.91
N GLY A 342 -5.80 36.22 20.88
CA GLY A 342 -5.55 36.80 19.57
C GLY A 342 -6.81 37.03 18.74
N LYS A 343 -7.97 36.58 19.24
CA LYS A 343 -9.26 36.64 18.55
C LYS A 343 -9.17 36.01 17.15
N ALA A 344 -8.64 34.79 17.11
CA ALA A 344 -8.63 33.96 15.92
C ALA A 344 -10.06 33.84 15.33
N ASN A 345 -10.16 33.43 14.07
CA ASN A 345 -11.45 33.44 13.37
C ASN A 345 -12.31 32.23 13.78
N ALA A 346 -11.68 31.09 14.04
CA ALA A 346 -12.29 29.84 14.47
C ALA A 346 -11.35 29.03 15.38
N LEU A 347 -11.93 28.08 16.12
CA LEU A 347 -11.19 27.04 16.82
C LEU A 347 -11.37 25.72 16.04
N ASP A 348 -10.80 25.68 14.84
CA ASP A 348 -10.72 24.47 14.02
C ASP A 348 -9.28 24.02 13.84
N GLY A 349 -9.09 22.79 13.35
CA GLY A 349 -7.79 22.17 13.26
C GLY A 349 -6.86 22.80 12.21
N SER A 350 -7.40 23.42 11.15
CA SER A 350 -6.61 24.13 10.13
C SER A 350 -6.02 25.42 10.71
N GLU A 351 -6.81 26.17 11.46
CA GLU A 351 -6.34 27.37 12.14
C GLU A 351 -5.37 26.99 13.28
N LEU A 352 -5.70 25.97 14.09
CA LEU A 352 -4.80 25.46 15.13
C LEU A 352 -3.45 25.01 14.55
N ARG A 353 -3.43 24.33 13.41
CA ARG A 353 -2.19 23.96 12.69
C ARG A 353 -1.34 25.19 12.33
N ALA A 354 -1.96 26.23 11.79
CA ALA A 354 -1.25 27.45 11.40
C ALA A 354 -0.70 28.24 12.60
N TRP A 355 -1.43 28.23 13.71
CA TRP A 355 -0.96 28.85 14.96
C TRP A 355 0.14 28.00 15.62
N LEU A 356 0.03 26.67 15.59
CA LEU A 356 1.04 25.75 16.10
C LEU A 356 2.38 25.97 15.39
N SER A 357 2.40 26.07 14.06
CA SER A 357 3.65 26.26 13.30
C SER A 357 4.40 27.55 13.64
N ASN A 358 3.71 28.56 14.20
CA ASN A 358 4.31 29.83 14.62
C ASN A 358 4.44 29.97 16.14
N SER A 359 4.12 28.91 16.89
CA SER A 359 4.16 28.92 18.34
C SER A 359 5.53 28.52 18.86
N SER A 360 5.91 29.08 20.01
CA SER A 360 7.08 28.64 20.77
C SER A 360 6.76 28.63 22.26
N TYR A 361 7.33 27.65 22.96
CA TYR A 361 7.08 27.42 24.37
C TYR A 361 8.32 26.88 25.06
N GLU A 362 8.78 27.55 26.11
CA GLU A 362 9.78 26.99 27.01
C GLU A 362 9.05 26.01 27.96
N GLY A 363 9.18 24.72 27.69
CA GLY A 363 8.54 23.63 28.43
C GLY A 363 9.45 22.99 29.48
N THR A 364 9.03 21.83 29.97
CA THR A 364 9.83 20.96 30.84
C THR A 364 11.00 20.32 30.07
N THR A 365 10.86 20.11 28.77
CA THR A 365 11.85 19.53 27.86
C THR A 365 12.69 20.58 27.12
N GLY A 366 12.63 21.84 27.57
CA GLY A 366 13.31 22.98 26.95
C GLY A 366 12.44 23.73 25.95
N LEU A 367 13.09 24.47 25.04
CA LEU A 367 12.40 25.23 24.01
C LEU A 367 11.75 24.30 22.99
N ILE A 368 10.42 24.40 22.90
CA ILE A 368 9.60 23.75 21.87
C ILE A 368 9.28 24.79 20.83
N SER A 369 9.78 24.55 19.63
CA SER A 369 9.53 25.37 18.43
C SER A 369 9.60 24.47 17.22
N PHE A 370 8.79 24.77 16.22
CA PHE A 370 8.65 23.94 15.04
C PHE A 370 9.39 24.55 13.85
N ASP A 371 10.11 23.71 13.10
CA ASP A 371 10.67 24.10 11.81
C ASP A 371 9.62 24.06 10.68
N GLU A 372 10.06 24.26 9.43
CA GLU A 372 9.20 24.19 8.25
C GLU A 372 8.54 22.81 8.05
N ASN A 373 9.13 21.76 8.61
CA ASN A 373 8.62 20.38 8.62
C ASN A 373 7.93 20.04 9.94
N PHE A 374 7.49 21.04 10.69
CA PHE A 374 6.82 20.91 11.98
C PHE A 374 7.51 19.96 12.97
N ASP A 375 8.84 19.90 12.88
CA ASP A 375 9.70 19.11 13.73
C ASP A 375 10.33 20.01 14.79
N CYS A 376 10.47 19.46 16.00
CA CYS A 376 11.20 20.14 17.06
C CYS A 376 12.70 19.87 16.93
N ILE A 377 13.51 20.93 16.90
CA ILE A 377 14.97 20.79 16.98
C ILE A 377 15.34 20.69 18.45
N ALA A 378 15.66 19.48 18.91
CA ALA A 378 16.05 19.21 20.29
C ALA A 378 17.47 18.63 20.39
N ALA A 379 18.15 18.95 21.48
CA ALA A 379 19.48 18.40 21.78
C ALA A 379 19.39 16.96 22.28
N TYR A 380 20.47 16.20 22.10
CA TYR A 380 20.62 14.84 22.62
C TYR A 380 21.64 14.81 23.76
N SER A 381 21.30 14.06 24.81
CA SER A 381 22.26 13.70 25.87
C SER A 381 22.94 12.39 25.50
N LEU A 382 24.28 12.39 25.56
CA LEU A 382 25.06 11.17 25.48
C LEU A 382 25.03 10.49 26.85
N VAL A 383 24.53 9.26 26.88
CA VAL A 383 24.47 8.46 28.09
C VAL A 383 25.34 7.22 27.99
N ASN A 384 25.77 6.74 29.15
CA ASN A 384 26.61 5.56 29.28
C ASN A 384 26.23 4.83 30.57
N TYR A 385 26.07 3.50 30.48
CA TYR A 385 25.81 2.70 31.67
C TYR A 385 27.10 2.35 32.39
N ARG A 386 27.14 2.65 33.69
CA ARG A 386 28.36 2.61 34.52
C ARG A 386 28.23 1.72 35.76
N GLY A 387 27.22 0.85 35.80
CA GLY A 387 26.99 -0.10 36.91
C GLY A 387 26.17 0.47 38.08
N GLY A 388 25.49 1.61 37.87
CA GLY A 388 24.57 2.21 38.85
C GLY A 388 23.11 1.80 38.64
N ALA A 389 22.20 2.52 39.31
CA ALA A 389 20.75 2.32 39.21
C ALA A 389 20.16 2.75 37.85
N GLY A 390 20.89 3.55 37.07
CA GLY A 390 20.42 4.12 35.80
C GLY A 390 21.56 4.45 34.86
N PHE A 391 21.21 4.86 33.63
CA PHE A 391 22.16 5.41 32.67
C PHE A 391 22.62 6.82 33.11
N GLU A 392 23.94 7.05 33.11
CA GLU A 392 24.50 8.37 33.45
C GLU A 392 24.71 9.21 32.20
N ILE A 393 24.38 10.51 32.28
CA ILE A 393 24.76 11.48 31.26
C ILE A 393 26.27 11.71 31.34
N VAL A 394 26.97 11.45 30.23
CA VAL A 394 28.43 11.61 30.13
C VAL A 394 28.83 12.73 29.18
N GLY A 395 27.89 13.28 28.43
CA GLY A 395 28.14 14.39 27.52
C GLY A 395 26.89 14.80 26.76
N ARG A 396 27.07 15.69 25.79
CA ARG A 396 26.00 16.28 24.98
C ARG A 396 26.42 16.34 23.52
N TRP A 397 25.46 16.13 22.63
CA TRP A 397 25.63 16.38 21.22
C TRP A 397 25.06 17.76 20.87
N LEU A 398 25.91 18.67 20.44
CA LEU A 398 25.54 20.05 20.13
C LEU A 398 25.11 20.21 18.67
N ALA A 399 24.33 21.26 18.40
CA ALA A 399 23.80 21.58 17.07
C ALA A 399 24.90 21.79 16.02
N GLU A 400 26.10 22.22 16.42
CA GLU A 400 27.27 22.39 15.55
C GLU A 400 27.97 21.07 15.18
N GLN A 401 27.31 19.93 15.39
CA GLN A 401 27.82 18.57 15.12
C GLN A 401 29.09 18.24 15.92
N ARG A 402 29.13 18.69 17.17
CA ARG A 402 30.27 18.47 18.07
C ARG A 402 29.83 17.74 19.33
N LEU A 403 30.62 16.75 19.72
CA LEU A 403 30.49 16.06 20.99
C LEU A 403 31.23 16.85 22.08
N GLU A 404 30.53 17.14 23.19
CA GLU A 404 31.13 17.60 24.44
C GLU A 404 30.97 16.52 25.50
N LEU A 405 32.06 16.13 26.15
CA LEU A 405 32.05 15.15 27.23
C LEU A 405 32.18 15.88 28.57
N ASP A 406 31.21 15.65 29.45
CA ASP A 406 31.23 16.09 30.84
C ASP A 406 32.12 15.16 31.69
N ARG A 407 32.25 13.89 31.27
CA ARG A 407 33.11 12.88 31.90
C ARG A 407 33.53 11.80 30.88
N PRO A 408 34.60 11.03 31.14
CA PRO A 408 35.04 9.96 30.25
C PRO A 408 33.98 8.85 30.10
N ILE A 409 33.83 8.32 28.88
CA ILE A 409 33.01 7.13 28.61
C ILE A 409 33.66 5.91 29.28
N LEU A 410 32.87 5.11 30.00
CA LEU A 410 33.28 3.82 30.55
C LEU A 410 32.95 2.73 29.53
N TYR A 411 33.85 1.78 29.38
CA TYR A 411 33.67 0.57 28.58
C TYR A 411 33.72 -0.67 29.47
N TYR A 412 33.33 -1.81 28.89
CA TYR A 412 33.39 -3.11 29.56
C TYR A 412 34.74 -3.34 30.26
N GLY A 413 34.71 -3.89 31.47
CA GLY A 413 35.90 -4.06 32.32
C GLY A 413 36.34 -2.79 33.06
N ASN A 414 35.47 -1.77 33.16
CA ASN A 414 35.71 -0.51 33.86
C ASN A 414 36.90 0.30 33.32
N THR A 415 37.15 0.24 32.02
CA THR A 415 38.19 1.05 31.35
C THR A 415 37.61 2.30 30.70
N THR A 416 38.39 3.39 30.65
CA THR A 416 38.05 4.61 29.91
C THR A 416 38.80 4.73 28.59
N SER A 417 39.67 3.76 28.27
CA SER A 417 40.33 3.68 26.97
C SER A 417 39.39 3.00 25.98
N PRO A 418 39.05 3.66 24.84
CA PRO A 418 38.19 3.05 23.84
C PRO A 418 38.76 1.72 23.35
N PRO A 419 38.00 0.62 23.41
CA PRO A 419 38.44 -0.65 22.89
C PRO A 419 38.42 -0.63 21.35
N TYR A 420 39.10 -1.57 20.71
CA TYR A 420 39.02 -1.81 19.26
C TYR A 420 39.45 -0.62 18.38
N LEU A 421 40.37 0.22 18.86
CA LEU A 421 40.95 1.29 18.04
C LEU A 421 41.87 0.71 16.95
N PRO A 422 41.93 1.34 15.76
CA PRO A 422 42.89 0.96 14.73
C PRO A 422 44.34 1.12 15.24
N SER A 423 45.21 0.14 14.97
CA SER A 423 46.63 0.25 15.32
C SER A 423 47.27 1.49 14.67
N PRO A 424 48.07 2.29 15.39
CA PRO A 424 48.73 3.45 14.82
C PRO A 424 49.70 3.03 13.70
N MET A 425 49.54 3.57 12.50
CA MET A 425 50.48 3.38 11.40
C MET A 425 51.86 3.94 11.79
N ALA A 426 52.91 3.14 11.68
CA ALA A 426 54.28 3.56 11.92
C ALA A 426 54.66 4.73 10.99
N SER A 427 55.18 5.82 11.56
CA SER A 427 55.65 6.99 10.82
C SER A 427 56.83 6.64 9.92
N PRO A 428 56.89 7.04 8.63
CA PRO A 428 58.08 6.87 7.82
C PRO A 428 59.13 7.93 8.17
N SER A 429 60.39 7.50 8.27
CA SER A 429 61.58 8.30 8.55
C SER A 429 61.85 9.36 7.49
N THR A 430 62.24 10.54 7.95
CA THR A 430 62.65 11.72 7.18
C THR A 430 63.98 11.51 6.44
N SER A 431 63.97 11.58 5.10
CA SER A 431 65.10 12.09 4.32
C SER A 431 64.68 12.46 2.90
N SER A 432 65.16 13.62 2.42
CA SER A 432 65.08 14.19 1.07
C SER A 432 63.89 15.12 0.73
N ILE A 433 63.80 16.25 1.44
CA ILE A 433 63.12 17.46 0.93
C ILE A 433 64.19 18.37 0.32
N SER A 434 64.40 18.29 -1.00
CA SER A 434 64.96 19.36 -1.84
C SER A 434 65.10 18.91 -3.30
N ALA A 435 64.00 18.83 -4.05
CA ALA A 435 64.00 18.75 -5.53
C ALA A 435 62.62 18.90 -6.20
N GLY A 436 61.52 18.86 -5.46
CA GLY A 436 60.18 18.61 -6.03
C GLY A 436 59.31 19.81 -6.41
N LEU A 437 59.78 21.07 -6.33
CA LEU A 437 58.88 22.21 -6.57
C LEU A 437 58.80 22.65 -8.05
N ILE A 438 59.65 22.11 -8.93
CA ILE A 438 59.64 22.44 -10.38
C ILE A 438 58.90 21.37 -11.22
N GLY A 439 58.62 20.19 -10.66
CA GLY A 439 57.91 19.10 -11.36
C GLY A 439 56.38 19.17 -11.34
N VAL A 440 55.79 20.04 -10.52
CA VAL A 440 54.34 20.06 -10.26
C VAL A 440 53.53 20.61 -11.45
N ILE A 441 54.11 21.47 -12.29
CA ILE A 441 53.39 22.09 -13.41
C ILE A 441 53.38 21.20 -14.67
N ALA A 442 54.30 20.22 -14.79
CA ALA A 442 54.30 19.25 -15.90
C ALA A 442 53.53 17.94 -15.57
N GLY A 443 53.31 17.65 -14.28
CA GLY A 443 52.66 16.42 -13.82
C GLY A 443 51.13 16.37 -13.93
N MET A 444 50.46 17.53 -13.97
CA MET A 444 48.99 17.57 -14.05
C MET A 444 48.45 17.05 -15.40
N SER A 445 49.22 17.15 -16.49
CA SER A 445 48.82 16.59 -17.78
C SER A 445 49.02 15.07 -17.88
N ALA A 446 49.93 14.48 -17.10
CA ALA A 446 50.13 13.03 -17.05
C ALA A 446 49.12 12.30 -16.14
N CYS A 447 48.60 12.98 -15.10
CA CYS A 447 47.62 12.42 -14.16
C CYS A 447 46.27 12.10 -14.83
N VAL A 448 45.89 12.83 -15.88
CA VAL A 448 44.65 12.58 -16.64
C VAL A 448 44.76 11.28 -17.47
N CYS A 449 45.93 10.94 -17.98
CA CYS A 449 46.15 9.69 -18.72
C CYS A 449 46.36 8.47 -17.81
N LEU A 450 46.97 8.66 -16.63
CA LEU A 450 47.20 7.60 -15.64
C LEU A 450 45.90 7.19 -14.90
N GLY A 451 44.97 8.13 -14.69
CA GLY A 451 43.64 7.85 -14.13
C GLY A 451 42.85 6.84 -14.97
N PHE A 452 43.00 6.86 -16.29
CA PHE A 452 42.33 5.91 -17.19
C PHE A 452 42.93 4.49 -17.09
N GLY A 453 44.25 4.38 -16.90
CA GLY A 453 44.93 3.10 -16.70
C GLY A 453 44.64 2.46 -15.33
N ILE A 454 44.53 3.25 -14.27
CA ILE A 454 44.19 2.78 -12.92
C ILE A 454 42.76 2.22 -12.88
N LEU A 455 41.82 2.83 -13.61
CA LEU A 455 40.44 2.36 -13.70
C LEU A 455 40.34 0.95 -14.31
N VAL A 456 41.18 0.67 -15.32
CA VAL A 456 41.25 -0.64 -15.99
C VAL A 456 41.88 -1.70 -15.08
N VAL A 457 42.96 -1.36 -14.36
CA VAL A 457 43.61 -2.28 -13.41
C VAL A 457 42.75 -2.52 -12.17
N HIS A 458 42.02 -1.52 -11.70
CA HIS A 458 41.06 -1.63 -10.61
C HIS A 458 39.91 -2.58 -10.99
N ASN A 459 39.40 -2.48 -12.23
CA ASN A 459 38.39 -3.41 -12.74
C ASN A 459 38.91 -4.86 -12.86
N LEU A 460 40.17 -5.06 -13.24
CA LEU A 460 40.78 -6.40 -13.31
C LEU A 460 41.08 -6.99 -11.92
N ARG A 461 41.46 -6.18 -10.94
CA ARG A 461 41.64 -6.61 -9.53
C ARG A 461 40.31 -6.90 -8.85
N ARG A 462 39.27 -6.10 -9.12
CA ARG A 462 37.90 -6.33 -8.66
C ARG A 462 37.37 -7.67 -9.17
N ARG A 463 37.64 -8.03 -10.43
CA ARG A 463 37.30 -9.36 -10.98
C ARG A 463 38.00 -10.52 -10.26
N LYS A 464 39.27 -10.36 -9.86
CA LYS A 464 39.98 -11.39 -9.06
C LYS A 464 39.46 -11.48 -7.62
N HIS A 465 39.05 -10.36 -7.03
CA HIS A 465 38.52 -10.33 -5.67
C HIS A 465 37.09 -10.90 -5.58
N VAL A 466 36.25 -10.61 -6.58
CA VAL A 466 34.93 -11.23 -6.74
C VAL A 466 35.04 -12.76 -6.92
N ALA A 467 36.04 -13.24 -7.67
CA ALA A 467 36.31 -14.67 -7.81
C ALA A 467 36.84 -15.34 -6.53
N ALA A 468 37.42 -14.58 -5.60
CA ALA A 468 37.85 -15.07 -4.28
C ALA A 468 36.66 -15.12 -3.30
N LEU A 469 35.84 -14.07 -3.27
CA LEU A 469 34.60 -14.00 -2.49
C LEU A 469 33.58 -15.08 -2.92
N GLN A 470 33.57 -15.46 -4.20
CA GLN A 470 32.77 -16.59 -4.68
C GLN A 470 33.24 -17.96 -4.14
N ARG A 471 34.51 -18.13 -3.79
CA ARG A 471 35.00 -19.37 -3.16
C ARG A 471 34.65 -19.41 -1.67
N GLU A 472 34.63 -18.26 -1.02
CA GLU A 472 34.27 -18.11 0.40
C GLU A 472 32.76 -18.28 0.63
N ASN A 473 31.92 -17.69 -0.22
CA ASN A 473 30.47 -17.94 -0.21
C ASN A 473 30.11 -19.41 -0.48
N GLN A 474 30.88 -20.10 -1.34
CA GLN A 474 30.69 -21.54 -1.56
C GLN A 474 31.07 -22.40 -0.35
N GLN A 475 31.88 -21.89 0.58
CA GLN A 475 32.22 -22.56 1.83
C GLN A 475 31.15 -22.30 2.90
N LEU A 476 30.69 -21.05 3.02
CA LEU A 476 29.56 -20.68 3.90
C LEU A 476 28.26 -21.40 3.52
N ASP A 477 28.00 -21.63 2.23
CA ASP A 477 26.87 -22.44 1.74
C ASP A 477 26.97 -23.92 2.11
N ARG A 478 28.17 -24.47 2.32
CA ARG A 478 28.33 -25.85 2.81
C ARG A 478 28.08 -25.93 4.31
N GLU A 479 28.50 -24.91 5.06
CA GLU A 479 28.28 -24.80 6.50
C GLU A 479 26.81 -24.55 6.84
N ALA A 480 26.11 -23.70 6.08
CA ALA A 480 24.67 -23.48 6.23
C ALA A 480 23.85 -24.75 5.95
N ARG A 481 24.27 -25.57 4.96
CA ARG A 481 23.64 -26.87 4.68
C ARG A 481 23.88 -27.90 5.80
N ALA A 482 25.04 -27.87 6.44
CA ALA A 482 25.31 -28.70 7.62
C ALA A 482 24.47 -28.27 8.83
N LEU A 483 24.18 -26.97 8.97
CA LEU A 483 23.34 -26.44 10.05
C LEU A 483 21.85 -26.77 9.86
N ASN A 484 21.33 -26.66 8.64
CA ASN A 484 19.95 -27.04 8.32
C ASN A 484 19.68 -28.55 8.46
N SER A 485 20.69 -29.39 8.20
CA SER A 485 20.64 -30.82 8.49
C SER A 485 20.43 -31.09 10.00
N ARG A 486 21.13 -30.32 10.85
CA ARG A 486 21.07 -30.44 12.31
C ARG A 486 19.76 -29.91 12.89
N LEU A 487 19.21 -28.85 12.31
CA LEU A 487 17.89 -28.30 12.67
C LEU A 487 16.75 -29.27 12.33
N ASN A 488 16.88 -30.03 11.24
CA ASN A 488 15.91 -31.07 10.89
C ASN A 488 15.98 -32.32 11.79
N GLU A 489 17.12 -32.61 12.42
CA GLU A 489 17.21 -33.62 13.48
C GLU A 489 16.55 -33.14 14.78
N LEU A 490 16.79 -31.88 15.17
CA LEU A 490 16.15 -31.25 16.35
C LEU A 490 14.62 -31.14 16.20
N ALA A 491 14.12 -30.79 15.00
CA ALA A 491 12.68 -30.72 14.74
C ALA A 491 11.98 -32.09 14.88
N LYS A 492 12.68 -33.20 14.60
CA LYS A 492 12.17 -34.56 14.83
C LYS A 492 12.10 -34.92 16.31
N GLU A 493 12.96 -34.34 17.15
CA GLU A 493 12.93 -34.53 18.61
C GLU A 493 11.77 -33.75 19.25
N THR A 494 11.44 -32.56 18.75
CA THR A 494 10.34 -31.72 19.29
C THR A 494 8.95 -32.27 18.94
N HIS A 495 8.79 -32.89 17.76
CA HIS A 495 7.53 -33.53 17.34
C HIS A 495 7.13 -34.77 18.16
N ALA A 496 8.00 -35.28 19.04
CA ALA A 496 7.67 -36.38 19.95
C ALA A 496 6.88 -35.93 21.21
N SER A 497 6.69 -34.63 21.45
CA SER A 497 6.09 -34.12 22.71
C SER A 497 4.60 -33.72 22.64
N GLY A 498 3.92 -33.98 21.52
CA GLY A 498 2.46 -34.03 21.35
C GLY A 498 1.57 -33.12 22.21
N SER A 499 1.16 -31.96 21.69
CA SER A 499 -0.16 -31.38 21.99
C SER A 499 -0.67 -30.51 20.82
N SER A 500 -1.96 -30.61 20.54
CA SER A 500 -2.64 -30.19 19.31
C SER A 500 -3.48 -28.91 19.47
N THR A 501 -3.61 -28.17 18.35
CA THR A 501 -4.55 -27.07 17.99
C THR A 501 -4.30 -25.64 18.53
N PRO A 502 -4.15 -24.63 17.64
CA PRO A 502 -4.33 -23.21 17.94
C PRO A 502 -5.71 -22.65 17.50
N PRO A 503 -6.23 -21.58 18.14
CA PRO A 503 -7.55 -21.00 17.84
C PRO A 503 -7.51 -19.97 16.70
N THR A 504 -8.63 -19.85 15.98
CA THR A 504 -8.91 -18.89 14.90
C THR A 504 -9.15 -17.47 15.44
N MET A 505 -8.41 -16.48 14.92
CA MET A 505 -8.62 -15.04 15.16
C MET A 505 -9.61 -14.46 14.13
N ASP A 506 -10.63 -13.73 14.60
CA ASP A 506 -11.43 -12.83 13.75
C ASP A 506 -10.58 -11.64 13.28
N LEU A 507 -10.68 -11.28 12.00
CA LEU A 507 -9.85 -10.20 11.42
C LEU A 507 -10.21 -8.81 12.01
N PRO A 508 -9.20 -7.99 12.40
CA PRO A 508 -9.38 -6.66 12.99
C PRO A 508 -10.25 -5.68 12.19
N ILE A 509 -10.25 -5.77 10.85
CA ILE A 509 -10.97 -4.82 9.99
C ILE A 509 -12.50 -4.88 10.17
N ASN A 510 -13.03 -6.06 10.49
CA ASN A 510 -14.47 -6.25 10.72
C ASN A 510 -14.92 -5.59 12.03
N GLN A 511 -14.03 -5.52 13.03
CA GLN A 511 -14.29 -4.81 14.29
C GLN A 511 -14.31 -3.29 14.07
N VAL A 512 -13.37 -2.76 13.27
CA VAL A 512 -13.34 -1.33 12.90
C VAL A 512 -14.60 -0.93 12.11
N MET A 513 -15.01 -1.77 11.16
CA MET A 513 -16.24 -1.57 10.38
C MET A 513 -17.50 -1.61 11.25
N SER A 514 -17.58 -2.55 12.20
CA SER A 514 -18.68 -2.65 13.15
C SER A 514 -18.77 -1.41 14.03
N LEU A 515 -17.62 -0.91 14.51
CA LEU A 515 -17.57 0.30 15.34
C LEU A 515 -18.04 1.52 14.55
N LEU A 516 -17.45 1.78 13.38
CA LEU A 516 -17.83 2.89 12.50
C LEU A 516 -19.32 2.92 12.19
N THR A 517 -19.89 1.77 11.87
CA THR A 517 -21.32 1.64 11.56
C THR A 517 -22.18 1.91 12.78
N SER A 518 -21.75 1.47 13.97
CA SER A 518 -22.43 1.75 15.24
C SER A 518 -22.39 3.24 15.61
N ILE A 519 -21.29 3.92 15.31
CA ILE A 519 -21.08 5.34 15.60
C ILE A 519 -21.94 6.20 14.69
N ARG A 520 -21.91 5.90 13.38
CA ARG A 520 -22.77 6.50 12.38
C ARG A 520 -24.24 6.42 12.79
N ALA A 521 -24.67 5.28 13.35
CA ALA A 521 -26.04 5.07 13.80
C ALA A 521 -26.41 5.87 15.08
N SER A 522 -25.43 6.35 15.83
CA SER A 522 -25.63 7.02 17.13
C SER A 522 -25.53 8.55 17.12
N THR A 523 -24.94 9.15 16.06
CA THR A 523 -24.74 10.61 15.98
C THR A 523 -25.85 11.31 15.17
N GLN A 524 -26.23 12.53 15.57
CA GLN A 524 -27.21 13.37 14.84
C GLN A 524 -26.56 14.58 14.12
N ASP A 525 -25.24 14.77 14.26
CA ASP A 525 -24.50 15.85 13.62
C ASP A 525 -24.27 15.55 12.12
N SER A 526 -24.72 16.45 11.24
CA SER A 526 -24.68 16.25 9.79
C SER A 526 -23.26 16.25 9.21
N ASP A 527 -22.34 17.03 9.79
CA ASP A 527 -20.96 17.10 9.33
C ASP A 527 -20.18 15.85 9.80
N MET A 528 -20.43 15.44 11.04
CA MET A 528 -19.89 14.20 11.59
C MET A 528 -20.39 12.95 10.85
N MET A 529 -21.68 12.90 10.50
CA MET A 529 -22.25 11.84 9.68
C MET A 529 -21.60 11.79 8.30
N ALA A 530 -21.41 12.94 7.63
CA ALA A 530 -20.74 12.98 6.34
C ALA A 530 -19.29 12.47 6.40
N LYS A 531 -18.57 12.78 7.49
CA LYS A 531 -17.19 12.32 7.70
C LYS A 531 -17.10 10.83 8.04
N LEU A 532 -18.00 10.32 8.88
CA LEU A 532 -18.09 8.89 9.21
C LEU A 532 -18.51 8.07 7.99
N ASP A 533 -19.43 8.58 7.18
CA ASP A 533 -19.85 7.95 5.93
C ASP A 533 -18.68 7.87 4.94
N LYS A 534 -17.88 8.92 4.86
CA LYS A 534 -16.66 8.96 4.03
C LYS A 534 -15.57 8.01 4.55
N ALA A 535 -15.41 7.85 5.87
CA ALA A 535 -14.46 6.93 6.48
C ALA A 535 -14.89 5.46 6.29
N ILE A 536 -16.19 5.17 6.47
CA ILE A 536 -16.81 3.89 6.15
C ILE A 536 -16.61 3.57 4.67
N GLU A 537 -16.89 4.52 3.77
CA GLU A 537 -16.64 4.38 2.33
C GLU A 537 -15.17 4.13 2.02
N SER A 538 -14.24 4.83 2.68
CA SER A 538 -12.79 4.69 2.41
C SER A 538 -12.23 3.34 2.84
N ILE A 539 -12.72 2.78 3.95
CA ILE A 539 -12.32 1.44 4.42
C ILE A 539 -13.04 0.35 3.61
N GLN A 540 -14.32 0.54 3.27
CA GLN A 540 -15.07 -0.37 2.40
C GLN A 540 -14.55 -0.38 0.96
N SER A 541 -13.99 0.73 0.48
CA SER A 541 -13.40 0.88 -0.86
C SER A 541 -11.93 0.48 -0.95
N ASN A 542 -11.34 -0.14 0.09
CA ASN A 542 -9.98 -0.70 0.03
C ASN A 542 -8.86 0.30 -0.36
N MET A 543 -9.05 1.60 -0.10
CA MET A 543 -8.12 2.70 -0.42
C MET A 543 -6.83 2.72 0.45
N LEU A 544 -6.42 1.59 1.04
CA LEU A 544 -5.25 1.46 1.93
C LEU A 544 -3.90 1.42 1.18
N PHE A 545 -3.92 1.20 -0.14
CA PHE A 545 -2.72 1.06 -0.98
C PHE A 545 -2.83 1.93 -2.24
N GLN A 546 -2.88 3.25 -2.08
CA GLN A 546 -2.54 4.12 -3.22
C GLN A 546 -1.01 4.15 -3.40
N PRO A 547 -0.50 4.01 -4.64
CA PRO A 547 0.92 4.24 -4.91
C PRO A 547 1.20 5.73 -4.72
N SER A 548 2.27 6.04 -3.98
CA SER A 548 2.77 7.41 -3.91
C SER A 548 3.12 7.91 -5.32
N THR A 549 3.04 9.22 -5.52
CA THR A 549 3.47 9.93 -6.73
C THR A 549 4.92 9.65 -7.17
N ALA A 550 5.71 8.88 -6.41
CA ALA A 550 7.02 8.35 -6.81
C ALA A 550 6.97 7.39 -8.03
N MET A 551 5.78 6.98 -8.49
CA MET A 551 5.62 6.28 -9.78
C MET A 551 5.76 7.21 -11.00
N PHE A 552 5.74 8.54 -10.78
CA PHE A 552 5.85 9.57 -11.82
C PHE A 552 7.08 10.44 -11.51
N PRO A 553 8.21 10.26 -12.20
CA PRO A 553 9.34 11.17 -12.06
C PRO A 553 8.92 12.59 -12.45
N ASP A 554 9.22 13.58 -11.62
CA ASP A 554 9.01 14.98 -11.97
C ASP A 554 9.86 15.32 -13.21
N GLY A 555 9.20 15.70 -14.31
CA GLY A 555 9.89 16.27 -15.48
C GLY A 555 9.47 15.79 -16.87
N GLU A 556 8.67 14.73 -17.03
CA GLU A 556 8.12 14.35 -18.35
C GLU A 556 6.63 14.71 -18.42
N GLY A 557 6.33 15.86 -19.04
CA GLY A 557 4.98 16.41 -19.11
C GLY A 557 3.97 15.47 -19.76
N ASN A 558 2.98 15.02 -18.97
CA ASN A 558 1.65 14.64 -19.45
C ASN A 558 0.71 14.44 -18.24
N ASP A 559 0.26 15.54 -17.62
CA ASP A 559 -0.70 15.50 -16.50
C ASP A 559 -1.96 14.69 -16.86
N ASP A 560 -2.36 14.69 -18.14
CA ASP A 560 -3.46 13.87 -18.67
C ASP A 560 -3.21 12.35 -18.50
N VAL A 561 -1.97 11.88 -18.68
CA VAL A 561 -1.62 10.46 -18.52
C VAL A 561 -1.62 10.06 -17.06
N LYS A 562 -1.11 10.93 -16.19
CA LYS A 562 -1.15 10.75 -14.74
C LYS A 562 -2.59 10.72 -14.23
N ASN A 563 -3.44 11.63 -14.70
CA ASN A 563 -4.86 11.69 -14.35
C ASN A 563 -5.65 10.51 -14.91
N PHE A 564 -5.35 10.02 -16.11
CA PHE A 564 -5.95 8.80 -16.65
C PHE A 564 -5.58 7.56 -15.85
N VAL A 565 -4.30 7.40 -15.50
CA VAL A 565 -3.81 6.31 -14.65
C VAL A 565 -4.46 6.43 -13.26
N GLN A 566 -4.58 7.64 -12.70
CA GLN A 566 -5.30 7.87 -11.45
C GLN A 566 -6.82 7.66 -11.55
N GLY A 567 -7.48 7.95 -12.67
CA GLY A 567 -8.91 7.72 -12.86
C GLY A 567 -9.25 6.25 -13.18
N THR A 568 -8.28 5.50 -13.73
CA THR A 568 -8.43 4.08 -14.09
C THR A 568 -7.95 3.16 -12.96
N ILE A 569 -7.01 3.62 -12.12
CA ILE A 569 -6.41 2.86 -11.01
C ILE A 569 -6.85 3.39 -9.62
N LEU A 570 -7.18 4.68 -9.48
CA LEU A 570 -7.19 5.36 -8.17
C LEU A 570 -8.46 6.13 -7.72
N THR A 571 -9.55 6.30 -8.49
CA THR A 571 -10.82 6.94 -7.99
C THR A 571 -12.07 6.61 -8.87
N ASN A 572 -13.36 6.57 -8.46
CA ASN A 572 -14.13 7.14 -7.33
C ASN A 572 -15.41 6.32 -6.99
N VAL A 573 -15.83 6.34 -5.71
CA VAL A 573 -17.19 6.00 -5.21
C VAL A 573 -18.04 7.29 -5.10
N PRO A 574 -19.38 7.28 -5.36
CA PRO A 574 -20.24 8.45 -5.32
C PRO A 574 -20.89 8.56 -3.94
N THR A 575 -20.97 9.78 -3.44
CA THR A 575 -21.68 10.13 -2.21
C THR A 575 -23.12 9.56 -2.15
N PRO A 576 -23.54 8.97 -1.01
CA PRO A 576 -24.87 8.42 -0.86
C PRO A 576 -25.92 9.54 -0.82
N SER A 577 -26.80 9.57 -1.83
CA SER A 577 -28.06 10.31 -1.73
C SER A 577 -29.06 9.52 -0.90
N ASN A 578 -29.63 10.18 0.11
CA ASN A 578 -30.65 9.66 1.03
C ASN A 578 -31.85 8.97 0.35
N SER A 579 -32.36 7.97 1.08
CA SER A 579 -33.69 7.33 1.05
C SER A 579 -33.85 6.02 0.27
N LEU A 580 -33.98 4.91 1.02
CA LEU A 580 -35.22 4.13 1.15
C LEU A 580 -35.07 3.10 2.30
N GLN A 581 -35.95 3.23 3.29
CA GLN A 581 -36.12 2.31 4.42
C GLN A 581 -36.81 1.00 3.99
N ARG A 582 -36.54 -0.05 4.80
CA ARG A 582 -37.26 -1.33 5.01
C ARG A 582 -37.00 -2.43 3.97
N SER A 583 -36.93 -3.72 4.33
CA SER A 583 -37.38 -4.44 5.54
C SER A 583 -36.70 -5.82 5.60
N GLY A 584 -36.48 -6.31 6.83
CA GLY A 584 -35.92 -7.64 7.07
C GLY A 584 -36.85 -8.81 6.76
N ALA A 585 -36.24 -9.93 6.40
CA ALA A 585 -36.66 -11.32 6.58
C ALA A 585 -35.36 -12.14 6.39
N GLY A 586 -34.74 -12.74 7.40
CA GLY A 586 -35.30 -13.84 8.19
C GLY A 586 -35.15 -15.14 7.40
N LEU A 587 -34.02 -15.85 7.54
CA LEU A 587 -33.97 -17.25 7.15
C LEU A 587 -33.29 -18.10 8.22
N GLN A 588 -34.04 -19.16 8.53
CA GLN A 588 -33.97 -20.04 9.67
C GLN A 588 -32.85 -21.06 9.56
N THR A 589 -32.29 -21.36 10.72
CA THR A 589 -31.62 -22.61 11.06
C THR A 589 -32.50 -23.83 10.78
N TYR A 590 -32.00 -24.80 10.02
CA TYR A 590 -32.35 -26.22 10.06
C TYR A 590 -31.00 -26.97 10.13
N GLY A 591 -30.75 -27.93 11.00
CA GLY A 591 -31.65 -28.87 11.65
C GLY A 591 -31.13 -30.28 11.33
N ASN A 592 -30.51 -30.91 12.31
CA ASN A 592 -29.85 -32.22 12.27
C ASN A 592 -30.74 -33.32 11.66
N GLY A 593 -30.20 -34.14 10.76
CA GLY A 593 -30.89 -35.28 10.14
C GLY A 593 -29.92 -36.40 9.75
N SER A 594 -30.07 -37.54 10.41
CA SER A 594 -29.21 -38.73 10.39
C SER A 594 -29.17 -39.52 9.07
N ALA A 595 -28.05 -40.23 8.90
CA ALA A 595 -27.59 -41.03 7.77
C ALA A 595 -28.58 -42.01 7.12
N ALA A 596 -28.47 -42.13 5.79
CA ALA A 596 -28.78 -43.37 5.07
C ALA A 596 -27.69 -43.62 4.00
N SER A 597 -27.04 -44.77 4.12
CA SER A 597 -26.01 -45.32 3.25
C SER A 597 -26.55 -45.62 1.84
N LEU A 598 -25.86 -45.17 0.79
CA LEU A 598 -25.96 -45.73 -0.56
C LEU A 598 -24.57 -45.97 -1.13
N THR A 599 -24.28 -47.24 -1.41
CA THR A 599 -23.06 -47.78 -2.02
C THR A 599 -22.86 -47.28 -3.46
N PRO A 600 -21.61 -47.06 -3.92
CA PRO A 600 -21.32 -46.59 -5.27
C PRO A 600 -21.36 -47.73 -6.29
N THR A 601 -22.06 -47.53 -7.41
CA THR A 601 -21.87 -48.32 -8.64
C THR A 601 -20.76 -47.71 -9.49
N PRO A 602 -19.78 -48.51 -9.97
CA PRO A 602 -18.75 -48.03 -10.88
C PRO A 602 -19.29 -48.04 -12.31
N ASN A 603 -19.07 -46.99 -13.10
CA ASN A 603 -18.92 -47.14 -14.55
C ASN A 603 -18.21 -45.94 -15.20
N LEU A 604 -16.97 -46.23 -15.59
CA LEU A 604 -16.31 -45.93 -16.88
C LEU A 604 -16.16 -44.47 -17.32
N ALA A 605 -14.96 -43.96 -17.03
CA ALA A 605 -14.29 -42.94 -17.83
C ALA A 605 -14.07 -43.43 -19.26
N VAL A 606 -14.75 -42.79 -20.23
CA VAL A 606 -14.33 -42.74 -21.63
C VAL A 606 -13.86 -41.32 -21.88
N THR A 607 -12.55 -41.12 -22.00
CA THR A 607 -11.95 -39.85 -22.41
C THR A 607 -12.28 -39.63 -23.89
N VAL A 608 -13.40 -38.96 -24.17
CA VAL A 608 -13.66 -38.46 -25.53
C VAL A 608 -12.77 -37.24 -25.73
N ALA A 609 -11.59 -37.43 -26.29
CA ALA A 609 -10.85 -36.33 -26.89
C ALA A 609 -11.74 -35.75 -28.00
N MET A 610 -12.25 -34.53 -27.81
CA MET A 610 -12.94 -33.84 -28.91
C MET A 610 -11.90 -33.59 -30.01
N PRO A 611 -12.06 -34.16 -31.22
CA PRO A 611 -11.11 -33.92 -32.30
C PRO A 611 -11.08 -32.43 -32.62
N ILE A 612 -9.91 -31.81 -32.57
CA ILE A 612 -9.75 -30.43 -33.06
C ILE A 612 -10.11 -30.44 -34.54
N PRO A 613 -11.10 -29.65 -35.00
CA PRO A 613 -11.40 -29.52 -36.42
C PRO A 613 -10.12 -29.12 -37.18
N ALA A 614 -9.79 -29.83 -38.27
CA ALA A 614 -8.54 -29.62 -39.01
C ALA A 614 -8.35 -28.15 -39.45
N GLU A 615 -9.45 -27.46 -39.71
CA GLU A 615 -9.52 -26.04 -40.10
C GLU A 615 -9.09 -25.06 -39.02
N LEU A 616 -9.09 -25.49 -37.75
CA LEU A 616 -8.67 -24.71 -36.58
C LEU A 616 -7.24 -25.04 -36.13
N GLY A 617 -6.61 -26.07 -36.70
CA GLY A 617 -5.30 -26.56 -36.29
C GLY A 617 -4.16 -25.52 -36.44
N ASP A 618 -4.27 -24.63 -37.42
CA ASP A 618 -3.31 -23.55 -37.67
C ASP A 618 -3.33 -22.45 -36.60
N VAL A 619 -4.50 -22.19 -36.00
CA VAL A 619 -4.68 -21.21 -34.92
C VAL A 619 -4.44 -21.87 -33.56
N LEU A 620 -5.03 -23.03 -33.31
CA LEU A 620 -4.89 -23.74 -32.02
C LEU A 620 -3.48 -24.33 -31.82
N GLY A 621 -2.73 -24.58 -32.89
CA GLY A 621 -1.30 -24.92 -32.82
C GLY A 621 -0.43 -23.81 -32.22
N LYS A 622 -0.94 -22.57 -32.14
CA LYS A 622 -0.23 -21.40 -31.60
C LYS A 622 -0.61 -21.08 -30.15
N LEU A 623 -1.41 -21.90 -29.48
CA LEU A 623 -1.86 -21.64 -28.09
C LEU A 623 -0.70 -21.38 -27.10
N ARG A 624 0.49 -21.93 -27.37
CA ARG A 624 1.71 -21.74 -26.57
C ARG A 624 2.60 -20.58 -27.01
N THR A 625 2.13 -19.69 -27.90
CA THR A 625 2.93 -18.56 -28.40
C THR A 625 2.15 -17.26 -28.33
N LEU A 626 2.85 -16.13 -28.32
CA LEU A 626 2.23 -14.80 -28.37
C LEU A 626 1.70 -14.45 -29.77
N ALA A 627 1.98 -15.28 -30.79
CA ALA A 627 1.43 -15.18 -32.13
C ALA A 627 0.01 -15.76 -32.26
N PHE A 628 -0.56 -16.29 -31.15
CA PHE A 628 -1.97 -16.65 -31.11
C PHE A 628 -2.83 -15.40 -31.34
N ASP A 629 -3.75 -15.52 -32.30
CA ASP A 629 -4.64 -14.46 -32.72
C ASP A 629 -6.08 -14.96 -32.64
N ALA A 630 -6.80 -14.56 -31.59
CA ALA A 630 -8.20 -14.92 -31.42
C ALA A 630 -9.11 -14.30 -32.49
N GLU A 631 -8.68 -13.24 -33.19
CA GLU A 631 -9.46 -12.68 -34.30
C GLU A 631 -9.50 -13.65 -35.49
N ALA A 632 -8.36 -14.30 -35.77
CA ALA A 632 -8.29 -15.36 -36.77
C ALA A 632 -9.13 -16.60 -36.37
N LEU A 633 -9.30 -16.85 -35.06
CA LEU A 633 -10.19 -17.89 -34.55
C LEU A 633 -11.66 -17.53 -34.78
N VAL A 634 -12.07 -16.31 -34.42
CA VAL A 634 -13.47 -15.85 -34.55
C VAL A 634 -13.95 -15.83 -36.01
N ALA A 635 -13.04 -15.68 -36.97
CA ALA A 635 -13.36 -15.81 -38.40
C ALA A 635 -13.77 -17.24 -38.80
N LYS A 636 -13.41 -18.26 -38.02
CA LYS A 636 -13.67 -19.68 -38.29
C LYS A 636 -14.59 -20.35 -37.26
N ASP A 637 -14.74 -19.75 -36.08
CA ASP A 637 -15.45 -20.31 -34.94
C ASP A 637 -16.26 -19.23 -34.20
N THR A 638 -17.52 -19.55 -33.90
CA THR A 638 -18.44 -18.63 -33.21
C THR A 638 -18.40 -18.78 -31.69
N THR A 639 -17.59 -19.70 -31.16
CA THR A 639 -17.46 -20.04 -29.74
C THR A 639 -15.99 -20.08 -29.31
N PRO A 640 -15.26 -18.95 -29.45
CA PRO A 640 -13.82 -18.92 -29.26
C PRO A 640 -13.38 -19.26 -27.82
N LEU A 641 -14.16 -18.89 -26.79
CA LEU A 641 -13.83 -19.20 -25.40
C LEU A 641 -13.92 -20.71 -25.16
N GLN A 642 -15.03 -21.34 -25.54
CA GLN A 642 -15.23 -22.77 -25.44
C GLN A 642 -14.14 -23.53 -26.18
N THR A 643 -13.84 -23.15 -27.41
CA THR A 643 -12.83 -23.84 -28.22
C THR A 643 -11.45 -23.75 -27.59
N VAL A 644 -11.01 -22.55 -27.17
CA VAL A 644 -9.71 -22.37 -26.53
C VAL A 644 -9.64 -23.08 -25.18
N PHE A 645 -10.67 -22.95 -24.34
CA PHE A 645 -10.68 -23.57 -23.01
C PHE A 645 -10.65 -25.09 -23.10
N MET A 646 -11.47 -25.68 -23.99
CA MET A 646 -11.49 -27.12 -24.21
C MET A 646 -10.17 -27.63 -24.82
N ALA A 647 -9.58 -26.88 -25.75
CA ALA A 647 -8.28 -27.23 -26.33
C ALA A 647 -7.17 -27.22 -25.26
N VAL A 648 -7.10 -26.17 -24.42
CA VAL A 648 -6.14 -26.06 -23.32
C VAL A 648 -6.34 -27.19 -22.29
N CYS A 649 -7.59 -27.47 -21.89
CA CYS A 649 -7.88 -28.55 -20.95
C CYS A 649 -7.49 -29.93 -21.53
N THR A 650 -7.71 -30.14 -22.84
CA THR A 650 -7.37 -31.38 -23.53
C THR A 650 -5.85 -31.55 -23.64
N GLN A 651 -5.12 -30.50 -24.04
CA GLN A 651 -3.65 -30.54 -24.16
C GLN A 651 -2.95 -30.87 -22.84
N ASN A 652 -3.57 -30.55 -21.70
CA ASN A 652 -3.01 -30.79 -20.37
C ASN A 652 -3.72 -31.93 -19.61
N ALA A 653 -4.62 -32.69 -20.27
CA ALA A 653 -5.42 -33.76 -19.65
C ALA A 653 -6.11 -33.34 -18.33
N LEU A 654 -6.58 -32.09 -18.25
CA LEU A 654 -6.97 -31.47 -16.99
C LEU A 654 -8.30 -32.02 -16.45
N LEU A 655 -9.26 -32.26 -17.35
CA LEU A 655 -10.61 -32.70 -16.97
C LEU A 655 -10.61 -34.13 -16.43
N SER A 656 -9.81 -35.02 -17.01
CA SER A 656 -9.66 -36.39 -16.51
C SER A 656 -8.95 -36.43 -15.16
N GLN A 657 -7.94 -35.58 -14.94
CA GLN A 657 -7.24 -35.46 -13.65
C GLN A 657 -8.17 -34.97 -12.53
N LEU A 658 -9.10 -34.07 -12.85
CA LEU A 658 -10.09 -33.55 -11.90
C LEU A 658 -11.39 -34.36 -11.84
N ARG A 659 -11.56 -35.40 -12.68
CA ARG A 659 -12.81 -36.16 -12.81
C ARG A 659 -14.01 -35.27 -13.16
N LEU A 660 -13.79 -34.25 -13.98
CA LEU A 660 -14.85 -33.40 -14.52
C LEU A 660 -15.36 -33.98 -15.83
N ASP A 661 -16.68 -34.01 -16.00
CA ASP A 661 -17.32 -34.44 -17.24
C ASP A 661 -17.00 -33.45 -18.38
N PRO A 662 -16.29 -33.88 -19.46
CA PRO A 662 -15.95 -32.99 -20.57
C PRO A 662 -17.15 -32.40 -21.29
N VAL A 663 -18.29 -33.07 -21.29
CA VAL A 663 -19.54 -32.58 -21.89
C VAL A 663 -20.10 -31.43 -21.06
N ILE A 664 -20.14 -31.58 -19.74
CA ILE A 664 -20.62 -30.52 -18.84
C ILE A 664 -19.70 -29.30 -18.91
N VAL A 665 -18.37 -29.51 -18.89
CA VAL A 665 -17.40 -28.40 -19.01
C VAL A 665 -17.58 -27.66 -20.35
N ARG A 666 -17.73 -28.39 -21.46
CA ARG A 666 -18.01 -27.79 -22.77
C ARG A 666 -19.29 -26.97 -22.75
N ASP A 667 -20.35 -27.49 -22.16
CA ASP A 667 -21.66 -26.82 -22.13
C ASP A 667 -21.65 -25.58 -21.22
N VAL A 668 -20.90 -25.60 -20.11
CA VAL A 668 -20.62 -24.42 -19.28
C VAL A 668 -19.86 -23.38 -20.10
N MET A 669 -18.76 -23.75 -20.77
CA MET A 669 -17.98 -22.79 -21.56
C MET A 669 -18.79 -22.21 -22.73
N LEU A 670 -19.63 -23.03 -23.37
CA LEU A 670 -20.57 -22.58 -24.41
C LEU A 670 -21.58 -21.58 -23.85
N ALA A 671 -22.06 -21.80 -22.62
CA ALA A 671 -22.91 -20.83 -21.95
C ALA A 671 -22.14 -19.53 -21.70
N LEU A 672 -20.93 -19.59 -21.15
CA LEU A 672 -20.12 -18.39 -20.91
C LEU A 672 -19.81 -17.60 -22.19
N ASP A 673 -19.53 -18.28 -23.31
CA ASP A 673 -19.40 -17.68 -24.65
C ASP A 673 -20.63 -16.85 -25.03
N ARG A 674 -21.83 -17.35 -24.70
CA ARG A 674 -23.12 -16.71 -25.03
C ARG A 674 -23.50 -15.61 -24.05
N TYR A 675 -23.14 -15.75 -22.77
CA TYR A 675 -23.34 -14.73 -21.75
C TYR A 675 -22.31 -13.60 -21.87
N THR A 676 -21.23 -13.81 -22.59
CA THR A 676 -20.29 -12.74 -22.90
C THR A 676 -20.86 -11.87 -24.03
N PRO A 677 -21.01 -10.54 -23.85
CA PRO A 677 -21.77 -9.73 -24.80
C PRO A 677 -21.11 -9.63 -26.18
N ARG A 678 -21.85 -10.05 -27.20
CA ARG A 678 -21.41 -9.98 -28.61
C ARG A 678 -21.40 -8.55 -29.16
N LEU A 679 -22.09 -7.64 -28.49
CA LEU A 679 -22.18 -6.22 -28.82
C LEU A 679 -21.04 -5.39 -28.23
N ASN A 680 -20.15 -5.99 -27.45
CA ASN A 680 -18.95 -5.32 -26.94
C ASN A 680 -17.80 -5.47 -27.95
N ALA A 681 -17.13 -4.37 -28.29
CA ALA A 681 -16.03 -4.39 -29.25
C ALA A 681 -14.75 -5.03 -28.70
N TYR A 682 -14.57 -4.94 -27.37
CA TYR A 682 -13.40 -5.37 -26.61
C TYR A 682 -13.76 -6.41 -25.54
N HIS A 683 -14.67 -6.12 -24.60
CA HIS A 683 -15.04 -7.04 -23.52
C HIS A 683 -16.02 -8.12 -24.01
N ASN A 684 -15.53 -9.01 -24.87
CA ASN A 684 -16.29 -10.08 -25.52
C ASN A 684 -15.60 -11.47 -25.40
N ALA A 685 -16.20 -12.50 -25.99
CA ALA A 685 -15.72 -13.88 -25.86
C ALA A 685 -14.32 -14.10 -26.47
N GLN A 686 -13.96 -13.32 -27.49
CA GLN A 686 -12.62 -13.32 -28.07
C GLN A 686 -11.58 -12.89 -27.03
N ARG A 687 -11.91 -11.88 -26.21
CA ARG A 687 -11.05 -11.39 -25.14
C ARG A 687 -10.91 -12.41 -24.02
N ALA A 688 -12.00 -13.06 -23.60
CA ALA A 688 -11.94 -14.16 -22.64
C ALA A 688 -11.04 -15.31 -23.15
N ALA A 689 -11.17 -15.68 -24.43
CA ALA A 689 -10.31 -16.67 -25.06
C ALA A 689 -8.83 -16.25 -25.07
N ASN A 690 -8.52 -14.97 -25.34
CA ASN A 690 -7.18 -14.41 -25.24
C ASN A 690 -6.61 -14.51 -23.82
N MET A 691 -7.41 -14.26 -22.78
CA MET A 691 -6.98 -14.35 -21.39
C MET A 691 -6.67 -15.80 -21.01
N VAL A 692 -7.56 -16.74 -21.33
CA VAL A 692 -7.34 -18.18 -21.11
C VAL A 692 -6.07 -18.64 -21.84
N GLN A 693 -5.89 -18.21 -23.09
CA GLN A 693 -4.68 -18.52 -23.85
C GLN A 693 -3.43 -17.90 -23.22
N PHE A 694 -3.48 -16.68 -22.71
CA PHE A 694 -2.32 -16.05 -22.10
C PHE A 694 -1.93 -16.71 -20.78
N VAL A 695 -2.90 -17.11 -19.96
CA VAL A 695 -2.65 -17.98 -18.80
C VAL A 695 -1.96 -19.26 -19.27
N HIS A 696 -2.48 -19.93 -20.31
CA HIS A 696 -1.86 -21.13 -20.85
C HIS A 696 -0.43 -20.90 -21.37
N TYR A 697 -0.17 -19.77 -22.04
CA TYR A 697 1.15 -19.35 -22.49
C TYR A 697 2.11 -19.18 -21.30
N VAL A 698 1.74 -18.36 -20.31
CA VAL A 698 2.58 -18.11 -19.12
C VAL A 698 2.88 -19.42 -18.41
N LEU A 699 1.88 -20.26 -18.17
CA LEU A 699 2.08 -21.57 -17.54
C LEU A 699 2.97 -22.51 -18.38
N SER A 700 2.99 -22.36 -19.71
CA SER A 700 3.77 -23.21 -20.64
C SER A 700 5.22 -22.78 -20.79
N VAL A 701 5.47 -21.47 -20.85
CA VAL A 701 6.84 -20.92 -21.00
C VAL A 701 7.56 -20.81 -19.66
N THR A 702 6.81 -21.00 -18.57
CA THR A 702 7.33 -21.16 -17.22
C THR A 702 7.21 -22.63 -16.78
N ASP A 703 7.86 -23.00 -15.68
CA ASP A 703 7.73 -24.36 -15.12
C ASP A 703 6.44 -24.56 -14.30
N LEU A 704 5.47 -23.63 -14.35
CA LEU A 704 4.33 -23.62 -13.43
C LEU A 704 3.38 -24.81 -13.62
N TYR A 705 3.19 -25.34 -14.84
CA TYR A 705 2.38 -26.57 -15.02
C TYR A 705 2.88 -27.75 -14.19
N SER A 706 4.19 -27.82 -13.93
CA SER A 706 4.78 -28.91 -13.15
C SER A 706 4.65 -28.73 -11.63
N LEU A 707 4.32 -27.51 -11.17
CA LEU A 707 4.31 -27.12 -9.76
C LEU A 707 2.90 -26.93 -9.21
N LEU A 708 1.95 -26.60 -10.08
CA LEU A 708 0.56 -26.36 -9.71
C LEU A 708 -0.22 -27.67 -9.69
N SER A 709 -1.15 -27.79 -8.73
CA SER A 709 -2.10 -28.89 -8.76
C SER A 709 -3.05 -28.76 -9.98
N PRO A 710 -3.69 -29.85 -10.44
CA PRO A 710 -4.74 -29.77 -11.44
C PRO A 710 -5.86 -28.81 -11.03
N ARG A 711 -6.15 -28.71 -9.72
CA ARG A 711 -7.16 -27.81 -9.16
C ARG A 711 -6.75 -26.35 -9.32
N ASP A 712 -5.53 -26.00 -8.95
CA ASP A 712 -4.99 -24.64 -9.09
C ASP A 712 -4.94 -24.19 -10.55
N THR A 713 -4.49 -25.11 -11.43
CA THR A 713 -4.42 -24.89 -12.88
C THR A 713 -5.81 -24.63 -13.47
N PHE A 714 -6.81 -25.44 -13.10
CA PHE A 714 -8.18 -25.22 -13.53
C PHE A 714 -8.75 -23.93 -12.95
N ALA A 715 -8.48 -23.61 -11.68
CA ALA A 715 -8.98 -22.40 -11.04
C ALA A 715 -8.53 -21.12 -11.77
N VAL A 716 -7.24 -21.00 -12.11
CA VAL A 716 -6.73 -19.80 -12.80
C VAL A 716 -7.18 -19.71 -14.26
N LEU A 717 -7.29 -20.85 -14.97
CA LEU A 717 -7.86 -20.89 -16.32
C LEU A 717 -9.35 -20.52 -16.31
N PHE A 718 -10.11 -21.03 -15.35
CA PHE A 718 -11.53 -20.75 -15.20
C PHE A 718 -11.77 -19.30 -14.76
N ALA A 719 -10.97 -18.77 -13.84
CA ALA A 719 -11.01 -17.36 -13.46
C ALA A 719 -10.77 -16.42 -14.66
N ALA A 720 -9.82 -16.77 -15.55
CA ALA A 720 -9.61 -16.04 -16.79
C ALA A 720 -10.79 -16.17 -17.77
N ALA A 721 -11.42 -17.34 -17.85
CA ALA A 721 -12.58 -17.59 -18.72
C ALA A 721 -13.80 -16.76 -18.35
N ILE A 722 -14.03 -16.51 -17.06
CA ILE A 722 -15.23 -15.82 -16.58
C ILE A 722 -15.11 -14.29 -16.55
N LYS A 723 -13.90 -13.74 -16.71
CA LYS A 723 -13.61 -12.33 -16.41
C LYS A 723 -14.34 -11.30 -17.28
N ASN A 724 -14.97 -11.71 -18.38
CA ASN A 724 -15.74 -10.82 -19.28
C ASN A 724 -17.25 -11.17 -19.38
N VAL A 725 -17.73 -12.12 -18.57
CA VAL A 725 -19.10 -12.64 -18.65
C VAL A 725 -20.10 -11.55 -18.24
N ASP A 726 -21.08 -11.24 -19.09
CA ASP A 726 -22.07 -10.18 -18.84
C ASP A 726 -21.46 -8.76 -18.62
N HIS A 727 -20.29 -8.48 -19.21
CA HIS A 727 -19.65 -7.17 -19.08
C HIS A 727 -20.45 -6.05 -19.78
N PRO A 728 -20.78 -4.92 -19.14
CA PRO A 728 -21.67 -3.91 -19.72
C PRO A 728 -21.01 -3.00 -20.78
N GLY A 729 -19.70 -3.14 -21.00
CA GLY A 729 -18.92 -2.30 -21.94
C GLY A 729 -18.45 -0.96 -21.35
N PHE A 730 -18.59 -0.78 -20.03
CA PHE A 730 -18.13 0.41 -19.30
C PHE A 730 -17.23 0.00 -18.14
N ASN A 731 -16.29 0.88 -17.77
CA ASN A 731 -15.44 0.64 -16.62
C ASN A 731 -16.21 0.80 -15.30
N ALA A 732 -15.67 0.22 -14.22
CA ALA A 732 -16.32 0.25 -12.91
C ALA A 732 -16.58 1.68 -12.40
N SER A 733 -15.64 2.62 -12.62
CA SER A 733 -15.76 4.02 -12.21
C SER A 733 -16.98 4.71 -12.86
N PHE A 734 -17.25 4.45 -14.13
CA PHE A 734 -18.42 4.97 -14.82
C PHE A 734 -19.72 4.37 -14.29
N LEU A 735 -19.77 3.05 -14.09
CA LEU A 735 -20.95 2.39 -13.52
C LEU A 735 -21.31 2.99 -12.15
N VAL A 736 -20.28 3.28 -11.37
CA VAL A 736 -20.39 3.87 -10.05
C VAL A 736 -20.86 5.33 -10.15
N ARG A 737 -20.20 6.19 -10.93
CA ARG A 737 -20.58 7.61 -11.15
C ARG A 737 -22.00 7.78 -11.68
N THR A 738 -22.46 6.87 -12.53
CA THR A 738 -23.80 6.90 -13.13
C THR A 738 -24.87 6.19 -12.30
N ARG A 739 -24.51 5.62 -11.14
CA ARG A 739 -25.40 4.83 -10.28
C ARG A 739 -26.06 3.67 -11.05
N HIS A 740 -25.29 3.03 -11.92
CA HIS A 740 -25.74 1.90 -12.70
C HIS A 740 -26.22 0.76 -11.79
N LYS A 741 -27.20 -0.03 -12.26
CA LYS A 741 -27.82 -1.13 -11.48
C LYS A 741 -26.79 -2.09 -10.86
N LEU A 742 -25.68 -2.35 -11.56
CA LEU A 742 -24.62 -3.23 -11.07
C LEU A 742 -23.82 -2.59 -9.93
N ALA A 743 -23.54 -1.29 -10.02
CA ALA A 743 -22.86 -0.57 -8.94
C ALA A 743 -23.72 -0.53 -7.68
N LEU A 744 -25.04 -0.36 -7.83
CA LEU A 744 -25.99 -0.47 -6.73
C LEU A 744 -26.06 -1.89 -6.15
N LEU A 745 -26.11 -2.91 -7.02
CA LEU A 745 -26.21 -4.32 -6.62
C LEU A 745 -25.02 -4.77 -5.76
N TYR A 746 -23.80 -4.34 -6.11
CA TYR A 746 -22.58 -4.70 -5.41
C TYR A 746 -22.05 -3.60 -4.47
N SER A 747 -22.88 -2.60 -4.15
CA SER A 747 -22.53 -1.51 -3.23
C SER A 747 -21.18 -0.84 -3.57
N ASN A 748 -20.93 -0.62 -4.86
CA ASN A 748 -19.70 -0.05 -5.41
C ASN A 748 -18.41 -0.86 -5.14
N GLN A 749 -18.49 -2.09 -4.61
CA GLN A 749 -17.33 -2.94 -4.33
C GLN A 749 -17.07 -3.90 -5.48
N ALA A 750 -15.87 -3.81 -6.08
CA ALA A 750 -15.40 -4.73 -7.12
C ALA A 750 -16.51 -5.07 -8.15
N VAL A 751 -17.19 -4.03 -8.64
CA VAL A 751 -18.53 -4.11 -9.25
C VAL A 751 -18.57 -5.11 -10.39
N LEU A 752 -17.54 -5.10 -11.24
CA LEU A 752 -17.45 -5.97 -12.40
C LEU A 752 -17.00 -7.37 -11.98
N GLU A 753 -15.98 -7.48 -11.13
CA GLU A 753 -15.43 -8.74 -10.61
C GLU A 753 -16.49 -9.57 -9.88
N MET A 754 -17.25 -8.95 -8.98
CA MET A 754 -18.37 -9.56 -8.26
C MET A 754 -19.48 -10.00 -9.23
N HIS A 755 -19.75 -9.20 -10.27
CA HIS A 755 -20.77 -9.53 -11.25
C HIS A 755 -20.42 -10.75 -12.10
N HIS A 756 -19.22 -10.76 -12.67
CA HIS A 756 -18.69 -11.88 -13.46
C HIS A 756 -18.69 -13.18 -12.64
N LEU A 757 -18.28 -13.08 -11.39
CA LEU A 757 -18.27 -14.19 -10.44
C LEU A 757 -19.70 -14.68 -10.16
N ALA A 758 -20.63 -13.79 -9.79
CA ALA A 758 -22.00 -14.15 -9.45
C ALA A 758 -22.72 -14.87 -10.60
N VAL A 759 -22.65 -14.32 -11.82
CA VAL A 759 -23.28 -14.92 -13.02
C VAL A 759 -22.68 -16.29 -13.30
N SER A 760 -21.36 -16.40 -13.22
CA SER A 760 -20.66 -17.65 -13.54
C SER A 760 -20.91 -18.73 -12.49
N MET A 761 -20.90 -18.38 -11.20
CA MET A 761 -21.18 -19.33 -10.12
C MET A 761 -22.62 -19.83 -10.16
N GLN A 762 -23.58 -18.98 -10.53
CA GLN A 762 -24.95 -19.42 -10.76
C GLN A 762 -25.03 -20.49 -11.87
N LEU A 763 -24.35 -20.27 -12.99
CA LEU A 763 -24.32 -21.26 -14.08
C LEU A 763 -23.66 -22.57 -13.63
N VAL A 764 -22.52 -22.48 -12.95
CA VAL A 764 -21.72 -23.63 -12.51
C VAL A 764 -22.43 -24.48 -11.48
N PHE A 765 -23.00 -23.88 -10.43
CA PHE A 765 -23.59 -24.61 -9.30
C PHE A 765 -25.07 -24.94 -9.51
N GLU A 766 -25.88 -24.00 -9.99
CA GLU A 766 -27.33 -24.21 -10.06
C GLU A 766 -27.74 -24.89 -11.36
N ARG A 767 -27.19 -24.45 -12.49
CA ARG A 767 -27.64 -24.90 -13.82
C ARG A 767 -26.93 -26.16 -14.29
N PHE A 768 -25.60 -26.13 -14.33
CA PHE A 768 -24.80 -27.20 -14.92
C PHE A 768 -24.28 -28.20 -13.90
N LYS A 769 -24.28 -27.83 -12.61
CA LYS A 769 -23.83 -28.71 -11.51
C LYS A 769 -22.43 -29.28 -11.77
N LEU A 770 -21.54 -28.41 -12.28
CA LEU A 770 -20.25 -28.79 -12.83
C LEU A 770 -19.39 -29.55 -11.82
N PHE A 771 -19.53 -29.22 -10.53
CA PHE A 771 -18.70 -29.76 -9.47
C PHE A 771 -19.35 -30.86 -8.64
N ASP A 772 -20.58 -31.31 -8.94
CA ASP A 772 -21.32 -32.32 -8.17
C ASP A 772 -20.60 -33.69 -8.07
N GLN A 773 -19.65 -33.95 -8.98
CA GLN A 773 -18.83 -35.18 -8.99
C GLN A 773 -17.57 -35.07 -8.12
N LEU A 774 -17.25 -33.88 -7.62
CA LEU A 774 -16.11 -33.63 -6.74
C LEU A 774 -16.49 -33.84 -5.26
N LEU A 775 -15.50 -34.05 -4.40
CA LEU A 775 -15.71 -34.04 -2.95
C LEU A 775 -16.01 -32.61 -2.48
N GLU A 776 -16.85 -32.46 -1.44
CA GLU A 776 -17.26 -31.15 -0.91
C GLU A 776 -16.06 -30.26 -0.52
N GLU A 777 -14.98 -30.86 0.00
CA GLU A 777 -13.72 -30.16 0.30
C GLU A 777 -13.03 -29.61 -0.97
N ASP A 778 -13.05 -30.37 -2.07
CA ASP A 778 -12.49 -29.95 -3.36
C ASP A 778 -13.32 -28.83 -3.98
N ILE A 779 -14.65 -28.91 -3.89
CA ILE A 779 -15.57 -27.87 -4.34
C ILE A 779 -15.30 -26.57 -3.58
N THR A 780 -15.23 -26.65 -2.26
CA THR A 780 -15.00 -25.49 -1.38
C THR A 780 -13.66 -24.83 -1.67
N ALA A 781 -12.59 -25.62 -1.78
CA ALA A 781 -11.26 -25.10 -2.08
C ALA A 781 -11.19 -24.49 -3.49
N LEU A 782 -11.77 -25.14 -4.50
CA LEU A 782 -11.79 -24.64 -5.87
C LEU A 782 -12.58 -23.32 -5.98
N HIS A 783 -13.76 -23.27 -5.36
CA HIS A 783 -14.59 -22.07 -5.31
C HIS A 783 -13.84 -20.93 -4.61
N HIS A 784 -13.26 -21.18 -3.43
CA HIS A 784 -12.49 -20.18 -2.70
C HIS A 784 -11.34 -19.60 -3.54
N THR A 785 -10.55 -20.46 -4.21
CA THR A 785 -9.46 -20.00 -5.08
C THR A 785 -9.99 -19.15 -6.24
N ILE A 786 -11.07 -19.56 -6.91
CA ILE A 786 -11.63 -18.78 -8.04
C ILE A 786 -12.12 -17.40 -7.56
N VAL A 787 -12.84 -17.34 -6.44
CA VAL A 787 -13.32 -16.07 -5.84
C VAL A 787 -12.14 -15.14 -5.55
N ASP A 788 -11.13 -15.65 -4.86
CA ASP A 788 -9.97 -14.87 -4.44
C ASP A 788 -9.12 -14.38 -5.63
N LEU A 789 -9.01 -15.18 -6.69
CA LEU A 789 -8.35 -14.77 -7.93
C LEU A 789 -9.12 -13.66 -8.65
N VAL A 790 -10.42 -13.84 -8.86
CA VAL A 790 -11.26 -12.87 -9.58
C VAL A 790 -11.32 -11.54 -8.85
N LEU A 791 -11.46 -11.54 -7.52
CA LEU A 791 -11.46 -10.30 -6.73
C LEU A 791 -10.09 -9.60 -6.72
N ALA A 792 -8.99 -10.36 -6.71
CA ALA A 792 -7.65 -9.78 -6.84
C ALA A 792 -7.37 -9.16 -8.22
N SER A 793 -8.18 -9.48 -9.24
CA SER A 793 -8.04 -8.89 -10.58
C SER A 793 -8.44 -7.41 -10.62
N ASP A 794 -9.25 -6.93 -9.67
CA ASP A 794 -9.63 -5.52 -9.53
C ASP A 794 -8.38 -4.61 -9.55
N MET A 795 -8.45 -3.51 -10.29
CA MET A 795 -7.36 -2.55 -10.41
C MET A 795 -7.10 -1.78 -9.11
N GLN A 796 -8.06 -1.68 -8.20
CA GLN A 796 -7.85 -1.17 -6.83
C GLN A 796 -6.90 -2.07 -6.03
N LYS A 797 -6.82 -3.36 -6.37
CA LYS A 797 -5.89 -4.33 -5.76
C LYS A 797 -4.54 -4.41 -6.46
N HIS A 798 -4.34 -3.65 -7.54
CA HIS A 798 -3.14 -3.78 -8.37
C HIS A 798 -1.84 -3.55 -7.60
N VAL A 799 -1.76 -2.43 -6.87
CA VAL A 799 -0.54 -2.07 -6.12
C VAL A 799 -0.30 -3.02 -4.96
N GLU A 800 -1.36 -3.45 -4.25
CA GLU A 800 -1.26 -4.41 -3.15
C GLU A 800 -0.63 -5.73 -3.64
N VAL A 801 -1.22 -6.34 -4.67
CA VAL A 801 -0.82 -7.66 -5.16
C VAL A 801 0.59 -7.64 -5.74
N THR A 802 0.92 -6.62 -6.54
CA THR A 802 2.25 -6.49 -7.18
C THR A 802 3.34 -6.23 -6.15
N SER A 803 3.09 -5.35 -5.16
CA SER A 803 4.08 -5.06 -4.10
C SER A 803 4.33 -6.27 -3.22
N ARG A 804 3.28 -7.00 -2.83
CA ARG A 804 3.42 -8.25 -2.05
C ARG A 804 4.23 -9.29 -2.80
N PHE A 805 4.04 -9.40 -4.13
CA PHE A 805 4.83 -10.32 -4.95
C PHE A 805 6.30 -9.93 -4.98
N SER A 806 6.62 -8.65 -5.25
CA SER A 806 8.01 -8.16 -5.28
C SER A 806 8.74 -8.33 -3.94
N LEU A 807 8.04 -8.11 -2.82
CA LEU A 807 8.62 -8.27 -1.48
C LEU A 807 9.02 -9.73 -1.17
N LEU A 808 8.24 -10.71 -1.63
CA LEU A 808 8.50 -12.12 -1.35
C LEU A 808 9.55 -12.74 -2.29
N ILE A 809 9.87 -12.06 -3.39
CA ILE A 809 10.75 -12.57 -4.45
C ILE A 809 12.19 -12.08 -4.34
N ASP A 810 12.43 -10.94 -3.67
CA ASP A 810 13.71 -10.25 -3.49
C ASP A 810 14.79 -10.56 -4.55
N PRO A 811 14.95 -9.72 -5.58
CA PRO A 811 15.90 -9.94 -6.67
C PRO A 811 17.37 -9.93 -6.25
N THR A 812 17.68 -9.54 -5.01
CA THR A 812 19.04 -9.47 -4.46
C THR A 812 19.53 -10.79 -3.84
N GLU A 813 18.64 -11.78 -3.67
CA GLU A 813 18.98 -13.12 -3.17
C GLU A 813 18.83 -14.23 -4.24
N PRO A 814 19.92 -14.71 -4.87
CA PRO A 814 19.88 -15.76 -5.91
C PRO A 814 19.28 -17.10 -5.43
N SER A 815 19.30 -17.36 -4.12
CA SER A 815 18.66 -18.53 -3.48
C SER A 815 17.14 -18.48 -3.58
N LYS A 816 16.50 -17.30 -3.46
CA LYS A 816 15.06 -17.12 -3.66
C LYS A 816 14.65 -17.29 -5.13
N ARG A 817 15.52 -16.93 -6.08
CA ARG A 817 15.34 -17.22 -7.53
C ARG A 817 15.34 -18.69 -7.91
N THR A 818 15.79 -19.59 -7.04
CA THR A 818 15.74 -21.04 -7.26
C THR A 818 14.79 -21.76 -6.30
N ALA A 819 14.55 -21.19 -5.12
CA ALA A 819 13.61 -21.71 -4.12
C ALA A 819 12.14 -21.44 -4.45
N TRP A 820 11.82 -20.49 -5.34
CA TRP A 820 10.42 -20.20 -5.71
C TRP A 820 9.67 -21.45 -6.21
N LYS A 821 10.35 -22.40 -6.87
CA LYS A 821 9.70 -23.64 -7.32
C LYS A 821 9.20 -24.47 -6.14
N ALA A 822 10.04 -24.60 -5.11
CA ALA A 822 9.67 -25.28 -3.88
C ALA A 822 8.61 -24.50 -3.10
N ALA A 823 8.71 -23.16 -3.05
CA ALA A 823 7.72 -22.31 -2.40
C ALA A 823 6.34 -22.41 -3.08
N VAL A 824 6.26 -22.35 -4.42
CA VAL A 824 5.01 -22.59 -5.15
C VAL A 824 4.47 -23.99 -4.84
N ALA A 825 5.32 -25.01 -4.73
CA ALA A 825 4.87 -26.37 -4.44
C ALA A 825 4.42 -26.59 -2.98
N THR A 826 4.93 -25.82 -2.00
CA THR A 826 4.76 -26.11 -0.56
C THR A 826 4.03 -25.02 0.23
N ASP A 827 4.11 -23.76 -0.17
CA ASP A 827 3.46 -22.62 0.48
C ASP A 827 2.19 -22.23 -0.28
N ASN A 828 1.03 -22.47 0.35
CA ASN A 828 -0.27 -22.15 -0.21
C ASN A 828 -0.48 -20.63 -0.41
N GLY A 829 0.07 -19.80 0.49
CA GLY A 829 -0.05 -18.34 0.40
C GLY A 829 0.76 -17.78 -0.77
N PHE A 830 2.00 -18.24 -0.92
CA PHE A 830 2.84 -17.85 -2.05
C PHE A 830 2.31 -18.40 -3.39
N ARG A 831 1.84 -19.66 -3.42
CA ARG A 831 1.17 -20.22 -4.61
C ARG A 831 -0.03 -19.38 -5.02
N ASN A 832 -0.89 -19.04 -4.08
CA ASN A 832 -2.07 -18.20 -4.33
C ASN A 832 -1.67 -16.82 -4.88
N LEU A 833 -0.63 -16.19 -4.34
CA LEU A 833 -0.11 -14.93 -4.84
C LEU A 833 0.44 -15.04 -6.27
N VAL A 834 1.13 -16.14 -6.61
CA VAL A 834 1.58 -16.41 -7.98
C VAL A 834 0.39 -16.56 -8.93
N LEU A 835 -0.66 -17.28 -8.52
CA LEU A 835 -1.89 -17.42 -9.33
C LEU A 835 -2.58 -16.06 -9.55
N LYS A 836 -2.62 -15.19 -8.52
CA LYS A 836 -3.13 -13.81 -8.63
C LYS A 836 -2.32 -13.01 -9.65
N MET A 837 -0.99 -13.10 -9.61
CA MET A 837 -0.12 -12.46 -10.60
C MET A 837 -0.38 -12.99 -12.01
N VAL A 838 -0.49 -14.31 -12.19
CA VAL A 838 -0.77 -14.93 -13.51
C VAL A 838 -2.09 -14.43 -14.10
N LEU A 839 -3.15 -14.32 -13.29
CA LEU A 839 -4.43 -13.79 -13.77
C LEU A 839 -4.32 -12.31 -14.15
N LYS A 840 -3.64 -11.48 -13.35
CA LYS A 840 -3.45 -10.06 -13.66
C LYS A 840 -2.58 -9.84 -14.90
N LEU A 841 -1.56 -10.67 -15.11
CA LEU A 841 -0.77 -10.66 -16.36
C LEU A 841 -1.65 -10.98 -17.56
N ALA A 842 -2.54 -11.97 -17.45
CA ALA A 842 -3.49 -12.30 -18.52
C ALA A 842 -4.47 -11.16 -18.81
N ASP A 843 -4.97 -10.52 -17.75
CA ASP A 843 -5.87 -9.37 -17.87
C ASP A 843 -5.19 -8.15 -18.49
N LEU A 844 -3.88 -7.96 -18.30
CA LEU A 844 -3.13 -6.86 -18.93
C LEU A 844 -2.25 -7.30 -20.11
N SER A 845 -2.51 -8.48 -20.68
CA SER A 845 -1.64 -9.10 -21.68
C SER A 845 -1.64 -8.46 -23.06
N ASP A 846 -2.64 -7.63 -23.39
CA ASP A 846 -2.80 -7.10 -24.75
C ASP A 846 -1.60 -6.26 -25.19
N ALA A 847 -1.07 -5.45 -24.28
CA ALA A 847 0.11 -4.63 -24.53
C ALA A 847 1.40 -5.44 -24.65
N ALA A 848 1.37 -6.71 -24.23
CA ALA A 848 2.48 -7.66 -24.27
C ALA A 848 2.47 -8.57 -25.51
N ARG A 849 1.48 -8.41 -26.40
CA ARG A 849 1.38 -9.16 -27.66
C ARG A 849 2.18 -8.51 -28.79
N PRO A 850 2.48 -9.22 -29.90
CA PRO A 850 3.11 -8.62 -31.07
C PRO A 850 2.33 -7.38 -31.54
N THR A 851 3.04 -6.35 -32.00
CA THR A 851 2.49 -5.01 -32.25
C THR A 851 1.24 -4.99 -33.12
N LYS A 852 1.15 -5.86 -34.13
CA LYS A 852 -0.05 -5.97 -34.97
C LYS A 852 -1.30 -6.32 -34.14
N ILE A 853 -1.17 -7.29 -33.23
CA ILE A 853 -2.26 -7.78 -32.37
C ILE A 853 -2.54 -6.75 -31.27
N ALA A 854 -1.50 -6.25 -30.59
CA ALA A 854 -1.63 -5.24 -29.54
C ALA A 854 -2.36 -3.99 -30.02
N ARG A 855 -2.03 -3.50 -31.23
CA ARG A 855 -2.73 -2.37 -31.86
C ARG A 855 -4.22 -2.66 -32.11
N GLY A 856 -4.55 -3.83 -32.64
CA GLY A 856 -5.95 -4.21 -32.90
C GLY A 856 -6.79 -4.23 -31.63
N LEU A 857 -6.24 -4.79 -30.55
CA LEU A 857 -6.88 -4.86 -29.23
C LEU A 857 -7.02 -3.49 -28.58
N ALA A 858 -5.98 -2.64 -28.66
CA ALA A 858 -6.04 -1.26 -28.18
C ALA A 858 -7.12 -0.43 -28.88
N LEU A 859 -7.25 -0.55 -30.21
CA LEU A 859 -8.29 0.16 -30.96
C LEU A 859 -9.70 -0.33 -30.60
N ARG A 860 -9.88 -1.63 -30.36
CA ARG A 860 -11.16 -2.18 -29.88
C ARG A 860 -11.52 -1.66 -28.49
N SER A 861 -10.56 -1.61 -27.57
CA SER A 861 -10.74 -0.99 -26.25
C SER A 861 -11.13 0.48 -26.37
N MET A 862 -10.59 1.18 -27.37
CA MET A 862 -10.94 2.58 -27.64
C MET A 862 -12.38 2.74 -28.15
N ILE A 863 -12.90 1.80 -28.94
CA ILE A 863 -14.31 1.86 -29.40
C ILE A 863 -15.24 1.89 -28.18
N GLU A 864 -15.02 1.05 -27.17
CA GLU A 864 -15.81 1.06 -25.94
C GLU A 864 -15.57 2.32 -25.10
N SER A 865 -14.30 2.72 -24.94
CA SER A 865 -13.96 3.93 -24.16
C SER A 865 -14.57 5.19 -24.77
N SER A 866 -14.62 5.29 -26.10
CA SER A 866 -15.27 6.41 -26.80
C SER A 866 -16.78 6.42 -26.56
N LEU A 867 -17.42 5.25 -26.55
CA LEU A 867 -18.85 5.15 -26.22
C LEU A 867 -19.13 5.59 -24.79
N GLN A 868 -18.25 5.23 -23.84
CA GLN A 868 -18.32 5.73 -22.48
C GLN A 868 -18.22 7.25 -22.43
N GLY A 869 -17.23 7.85 -23.10
CA GLY A 869 -17.06 9.31 -23.11
C GLY A 869 -18.27 10.06 -23.68
N VAL A 870 -18.92 9.51 -24.71
CA VAL A 870 -20.19 10.05 -25.23
C VAL A 870 -21.30 9.98 -24.18
N GLN A 871 -21.39 8.89 -23.43
CA GLN A 871 -22.40 8.75 -22.37
C GLN A 871 -22.10 9.65 -21.16
N GLU A 872 -20.84 9.86 -20.81
CA GLU A 872 -20.42 10.82 -19.78
C GLU A 872 -20.85 12.23 -20.17
N ALA A 873 -20.55 12.66 -21.40
CA ALA A 873 -20.97 13.95 -21.91
C ALA A 873 -22.51 14.10 -21.92
N ALA A 874 -23.23 13.08 -22.37
CA ALA A 874 -24.70 13.07 -22.38
C ALA A 874 -25.32 13.12 -20.97
N ALA A 875 -24.64 12.55 -19.98
CA ALA A 875 -25.06 12.57 -18.58
C ALA A 875 -24.68 13.86 -17.84
N GLY A 876 -24.02 14.82 -18.51
CA GLY A 876 -23.49 16.04 -17.88
C GLY A 876 -22.32 15.76 -16.94
N ILE A 877 -21.63 14.64 -17.15
CA ILE A 877 -20.48 14.17 -16.39
C ILE A 877 -19.22 14.58 -17.15
N GLU A 878 -18.17 15.01 -16.45
CA GLU A 878 -16.88 15.27 -17.07
C GLU A 878 -16.36 13.99 -17.76
N VAL A 879 -16.08 14.13 -19.07
CA VAL A 879 -15.55 13.05 -19.91
C VAL A 879 -14.21 12.61 -19.36
N SER A 880 -14.10 11.32 -19.10
CA SER A 880 -12.91 10.70 -18.55
C SER A 880 -11.70 10.92 -19.48
N PRO A 881 -10.50 11.14 -18.93
CA PRO A 881 -9.30 11.34 -19.73
C PRO A 881 -9.13 10.28 -20.81
N PHE A 882 -8.77 10.73 -22.02
CA PHE A 882 -8.58 9.90 -23.22
C PHE A 882 -9.82 9.19 -23.78
N MET A 883 -11.02 9.41 -23.23
CA MET A 883 -12.28 8.85 -23.74
C MET A 883 -12.96 9.73 -24.80
N ASP A 884 -12.21 10.65 -25.40
CA ASP A 884 -12.68 11.64 -26.38
C ASP A 884 -12.79 11.10 -27.82
N GLY A 885 -12.41 9.83 -28.04
CA GLY A 885 -12.39 9.21 -29.36
C GLY A 885 -11.19 9.61 -30.22
N ALA A 886 -10.27 10.44 -29.73
CA ALA A 886 -9.14 10.91 -30.52
C ALA A 886 -8.04 9.85 -30.62
N MET A 887 -7.49 9.63 -31.82
CA MET A 887 -6.39 8.67 -32.00
C MET A 887 -5.10 9.10 -31.25
N SER A 888 -4.93 10.39 -30.99
CA SER A 888 -3.86 10.89 -30.11
C SER A 888 -4.02 10.40 -28.66
N SER A 889 -5.26 10.28 -28.20
CA SER A 889 -5.62 9.76 -26.88
C SER A 889 -5.37 8.25 -26.79
N VAL A 890 -5.56 7.51 -27.89
CA VAL A 890 -5.15 6.09 -27.97
C VAL A 890 -3.64 5.95 -27.77
N ALA A 891 -2.82 6.68 -28.52
CA ALA A 891 -1.37 6.57 -28.40
C ALA A 891 -0.87 6.93 -26.99
N LYS A 892 -1.35 8.04 -26.42
CA LYS A 892 -1.00 8.49 -25.06
C LYS A 892 -1.47 7.51 -23.97
N SER A 893 -2.70 7.01 -24.06
CA SER A 893 -3.25 6.07 -23.07
C SER A 893 -2.49 4.75 -23.06
N GLN A 894 -2.16 4.20 -24.24
CA GLN A 894 -1.41 2.96 -24.36
C GLN A 894 0.03 3.11 -23.89
N GLU A 895 0.70 4.23 -24.19
CA GLU A 895 2.02 4.53 -23.63
C GLU A 895 1.96 4.56 -22.09
N GLY A 896 0.98 5.27 -21.53
CA GLY A 896 0.80 5.39 -20.07
C GLY A 896 0.54 4.04 -19.39
N ILE A 897 -0.36 3.22 -19.95
CA ILE A 897 -0.66 1.88 -19.44
C ILE A 897 0.60 1.01 -19.46
N ILE A 898 1.37 1.05 -20.55
CA ILE A 898 2.59 0.26 -20.62
C ILE A 898 3.59 0.72 -19.58
N ARG A 899 3.81 2.04 -19.48
CA ARG A 899 4.90 2.60 -18.68
C ARG A 899 4.63 2.43 -17.19
N PHE A 900 3.41 2.70 -16.76
CA PHE A 900 3.07 2.81 -15.35
C PHE A 900 2.36 1.59 -14.78
N VAL A 901 1.84 0.68 -15.62
CA VAL A 901 1.03 -0.46 -15.14
C VAL A 901 1.63 -1.78 -15.59
N THR A 902 1.72 -2.02 -16.89
CA THR A 902 2.09 -3.34 -17.38
C THR A 902 3.58 -3.58 -17.24
N LEU A 903 4.45 -2.67 -17.70
CA LEU A 903 5.90 -2.88 -17.65
C LEU A 903 6.41 -3.15 -16.22
N PRO A 904 6.02 -2.40 -15.16
CA PRO A 904 6.44 -2.72 -13.79
C PRO A 904 5.98 -4.11 -13.33
N MET A 905 4.71 -4.46 -13.56
CA MET A 905 4.15 -5.76 -13.14
C MET A 905 4.80 -6.93 -13.89
N PHE A 906 4.93 -6.82 -15.21
CA PHE A 906 5.58 -7.83 -16.04
C PHE A 906 7.07 -7.96 -15.72
N SER A 907 7.77 -6.85 -15.43
CA SER A 907 9.18 -6.89 -15.02
C SER A 907 9.34 -7.61 -13.69
N ALA A 908 8.52 -7.28 -12.69
CA ALA A 908 8.55 -7.94 -11.38
C ALA A 908 8.34 -9.45 -11.52
N PHE A 909 7.36 -9.88 -12.32
CA PHE A 909 7.15 -11.31 -12.59
C PHE A 909 8.32 -11.94 -13.38
N ALA A 910 8.92 -11.19 -14.30
CA ALA A 910 10.03 -11.65 -15.13
C ALA A 910 11.35 -11.84 -14.37
N GLU A 911 11.50 -11.27 -13.17
CA GLU A 911 12.64 -11.53 -12.29
C GLU A 911 12.71 -12.99 -11.82
N VAL A 912 11.57 -13.69 -11.83
CA VAL A 912 11.40 -15.08 -11.36
C VAL A 912 11.14 -16.03 -12.52
N PHE A 913 10.28 -15.60 -13.44
CA PHE A 913 9.73 -16.41 -14.51
C PHE A 913 10.21 -15.87 -15.86
N THR A 914 10.85 -16.70 -16.68
CA THR A 914 11.41 -16.21 -17.95
C THR A 914 10.30 -15.77 -18.91
N LEU A 915 10.15 -14.46 -19.08
CA LEU A 915 9.18 -13.81 -19.97
C LEU A 915 9.85 -12.85 -20.98
N THR A 916 10.99 -13.27 -21.55
CA THR A 916 11.81 -12.41 -22.42
C THR A 916 11.05 -11.88 -23.64
N GLU A 917 10.27 -12.73 -24.31
CA GLU A 917 9.47 -12.34 -25.49
C GLU A 917 8.40 -11.30 -25.12
N VAL A 918 7.82 -11.42 -23.92
CA VAL A 918 6.81 -10.50 -23.40
C VAL A 918 7.40 -9.12 -23.12
N LEU A 919 8.55 -9.07 -22.43
CA LEU A 919 9.24 -7.81 -22.17
C LEU A 919 9.70 -7.12 -23.46
N GLN A 920 10.14 -7.91 -24.45
CA GLN A 920 10.49 -7.38 -25.77
C GLN A 920 9.28 -6.75 -26.46
N ASN A 921 8.14 -7.46 -26.51
CA ASN A 921 6.92 -6.93 -27.09
C ASN A 921 6.43 -5.66 -26.37
N LEU A 922 6.51 -5.59 -25.04
CA LEU A 922 6.18 -4.38 -24.27
C LEU A 922 7.08 -3.20 -24.66
N SER A 923 8.38 -3.43 -24.81
CA SER A 923 9.34 -2.42 -25.29
C SER A 923 9.02 -1.98 -26.73
N ASP A 924 8.77 -2.93 -27.63
CA ASP A 924 8.46 -2.64 -29.04
C ASP A 924 7.14 -1.87 -29.18
N ASN A 925 6.13 -2.25 -28.38
CA ASN A 925 4.84 -1.57 -28.35
C ASN A 925 4.94 -0.17 -27.71
N MET A 926 5.75 0.01 -26.66
CA MET A 926 6.06 1.33 -26.12
C MET A 926 6.62 2.24 -27.21
N LEU A 927 7.65 1.77 -27.92
CA LEU A 927 8.28 2.52 -29.01
C LEU A 927 7.32 2.78 -30.17
N PHE A 928 6.43 1.82 -30.47
CA PHE A 928 5.38 2.00 -31.47
C PHE A 928 4.43 3.14 -31.06
N TRP A 929 3.88 3.13 -29.85
CA TRP A 929 2.94 4.15 -29.40
C TRP A 929 3.57 5.54 -29.26
N GLN A 930 4.86 5.62 -28.90
CA GLN A 930 5.62 6.88 -28.87
C GLN A 930 5.86 7.49 -30.25
N ARG A 931 5.93 6.66 -31.30
CA ARG A 931 6.32 7.09 -32.66
C ARG A 931 5.15 7.12 -33.64
N VAL A 932 4.03 6.48 -33.31
CA VAL A 932 2.90 6.39 -34.22
C VAL A 932 2.31 7.77 -34.47
N VAL A 933 2.11 8.10 -35.74
CA VAL A 933 1.39 9.32 -36.12
C VAL A 933 -0.11 9.03 -35.99
N PRO A 934 -0.88 9.74 -35.14
CA PRO A 934 -2.27 9.39 -34.82
C PRO A 934 -3.18 9.20 -36.05
N SER A 935 -3.01 10.01 -37.10
CA SER A 935 -3.80 9.90 -38.34
C SER A 935 -3.63 8.55 -39.06
N THR A 936 -2.53 7.85 -38.83
CA THR A 936 -2.28 6.52 -39.43
C THR A 936 -3.07 5.40 -38.76
N LEU A 937 -3.62 5.63 -37.56
CA LEU A 937 -4.49 4.69 -36.85
C LEU A 937 -5.93 4.76 -37.34
N GLN A 938 -6.37 5.91 -37.86
CA GLN A 938 -7.76 6.16 -38.24
C GLN A 938 -8.33 5.12 -39.22
N PRO A 939 -7.65 4.72 -40.31
CA PRO A 939 -8.21 3.73 -41.23
C PRO A 939 -8.42 2.35 -40.57
N PHE A 940 -7.58 1.98 -39.61
CA PHE A 940 -7.73 0.73 -38.86
C PHE A 940 -8.89 0.83 -37.87
N TYR A 941 -9.01 1.96 -37.19
CA TYR A 941 -10.13 2.25 -36.28
C TYR A 941 -11.47 2.20 -37.03
N ASP A 942 -11.58 2.89 -38.17
CA ASP A 942 -12.80 2.93 -38.98
C ASP A 942 -13.20 1.55 -39.51
N ALA A 943 -12.23 0.73 -39.92
CA ALA A 943 -12.48 -0.64 -40.36
C ALA A 943 -13.01 -1.52 -39.22
N LEU A 944 -12.43 -1.42 -38.02
CA LEU A 944 -12.90 -2.13 -36.83
C LEU A 944 -14.30 -1.68 -36.41
N LEU A 945 -14.55 -0.37 -36.44
CA LEU A 945 -15.85 0.20 -36.14
C LEU A 945 -16.91 -0.27 -37.14
N ALA A 946 -16.61 -0.27 -38.44
CA ALA A 946 -17.53 -0.76 -39.47
C ALA A 946 -17.85 -2.25 -39.29
N SER A 947 -16.83 -3.07 -38.99
CA SER A 947 -17.02 -4.50 -38.68
C SER A 947 -17.89 -4.70 -37.44
N HIS A 948 -17.66 -3.91 -36.40
CA HIS A 948 -18.43 -3.95 -35.17
C HIS A 948 -19.90 -3.53 -35.40
N ALA A 949 -20.11 -2.44 -36.15
CA ALA A 949 -21.44 -1.95 -36.49
C ALA A 949 -22.22 -2.95 -37.36
N ALA A 950 -21.56 -3.64 -38.29
CA ALA A 950 -22.17 -4.72 -39.08
C ALA A 950 -22.57 -5.92 -38.19
N THR A 951 -21.72 -6.26 -37.21
CA THR A 951 -22.02 -7.30 -36.22
C THR A 951 -23.22 -6.90 -35.37
N ALA A 952 -23.28 -5.65 -34.89
CA ALA A 952 -24.41 -5.11 -34.14
C ALA A 952 -25.71 -5.16 -34.96
N GLU A 953 -25.68 -4.75 -36.23
CA GLU A 953 -26.86 -4.80 -37.13
C GLU A 953 -27.37 -6.23 -37.33
N SER A 954 -26.47 -7.21 -37.42
CA SER A 954 -26.83 -8.62 -37.58
C SER A 954 -27.50 -9.22 -36.33
N ILE A 955 -27.17 -8.70 -35.14
CA ILE A 955 -27.72 -9.16 -33.87
C ILE A 955 -29.01 -8.41 -33.53
N GLN A 956 -29.03 -7.10 -33.79
CA GLN A 956 -30.16 -6.19 -33.55
C GLN A 956 -30.27 -5.17 -34.71
N PRO A 957 -31.25 -5.35 -35.63
CA PRO A 957 -31.48 -4.43 -36.74
C PRO A 957 -31.80 -3.00 -36.27
N GLY A 958 -31.16 -1.99 -36.87
CA GLY A 958 -31.28 -0.56 -36.53
C GLY A 958 -30.26 -0.04 -35.51
N SER A 959 -29.40 -0.90 -34.96
CA SER A 959 -28.39 -0.52 -33.96
C SER A 959 -27.13 0.14 -34.56
N SER A 960 -26.80 -0.17 -35.82
CA SER A 960 -25.59 0.32 -36.50
C SER A 960 -25.56 1.84 -36.69
N ALA A 961 -26.70 2.44 -37.05
CA ALA A 961 -26.79 3.88 -37.29
C ALA A 961 -26.51 4.70 -36.01
N ALA A 962 -27.01 4.23 -34.86
CA ALA A 962 -26.81 4.87 -33.56
C ALA A 962 -25.36 4.76 -33.06
N LEU A 963 -24.73 3.60 -33.24
CA LEU A 963 -23.32 3.36 -32.90
C LEU A 963 -22.38 4.23 -33.73
N VAL A 964 -22.61 4.30 -35.05
CA VAL A 964 -21.77 5.09 -35.96
C VAL A 964 -21.99 6.59 -35.77
N SER A 965 -23.23 7.03 -35.47
CA SER A 965 -23.50 8.44 -35.17
C SER A 965 -22.87 8.90 -33.86
N ALA A 966 -22.89 8.05 -32.82
CA ALA A 966 -22.30 8.37 -31.52
C ALA A 966 -20.78 8.58 -31.61
N GLN A 967 -20.10 7.89 -32.53
CA GLN A 967 -18.63 7.93 -32.63
C GLN A 967 -18.07 8.92 -33.67
N LYS A 968 -18.89 9.47 -34.56
CA LYS A 968 -18.43 10.42 -35.61
C LYS A 968 -18.50 11.89 -35.21
N SER A 969 -19.09 12.23 -34.06
CA SER A 969 -19.14 13.59 -33.53
C SER A 969 -17.96 13.82 -32.58
N PRO A 970 -16.89 14.56 -32.95
CA PRO A 970 -15.86 14.93 -31.98
C PRO A 970 -16.49 15.75 -30.86
N LEU A 971 -16.21 15.38 -29.61
CA LEU A 971 -16.58 16.14 -28.42
C LEU A 971 -15.83 17.48 -28.45
N SER A 972 -16.47 18.54 -28.96
CA SER A 972 -15.87 19.89 -28.94
C SER A 972 -15.97 20.53 -27.55
N SER A 973 -14.92 21.24 -27.15
CA SER A 973 -14.76 22.05 -25.92
C SER A 973 -16.01 22.85 -25.50
N PRO A 974 -16.20 23.15 -24.19
CA PRO A 974 -17.50 23.53 -23.64
C PRO A 974 -18.00 24.88 -24.16
N GLY A 975 -19.09 24.85 -24.91
CA GLY A 975 -19.79 26.03 -25.41
C GLY A 975 -21.29 25.75 -25.56
N THR A 976 -22.07 26.24 -24.61
CA THR A 976 -23.51 26.59 -24.67
C THR A 976 -24.48 25.65 -25.40
N GLY A 977 -25.24 24.89 -24.60
CA GLY A 977 -26.70 24.77 -24.68
C GLY A 977 -27.33 24.21 -25.96
N ALA A 978 -27.65 22.92 -25.96
CA ALA A 978 -28.81 22.37 -26.66
C ALA A 978 -29.37 21.17 -25.89
N ALA A 979 -30.60 21.28 -25.38
CA ALA A 979 -31.30 20.20 -24.72
C ALA A 979 -31.75 19.15 -25.76
N ILE A 980 -31.28 17.91 -25.61
CA ILE A 980 -31.85 16.75 -26.29
C ILE A 980 -32.64 15.96 -25.24
N THR A 981 -33.96 15.95 -25.39
CA THR A 981 -34.90 15.21 -24.55
C THR A 981 -34.71 13.70 -24.70
N ALA A 982 -34.45 13.00 -23.59
CA ALA A 982 -34.38 11.54 -23.53
C ALA A 982 -35.78 10.89 -23.67
N PRO A 983 -35.93 9.74 -24.35
CA PRO A 983 -37.17 8.97 -24.34
C PRO A 983 -37.31 8.20 -23.01
N ARG A 984 -38.47 8.30 -22.37
CA ARG A 984 -38.86 7.43 -21.23
C ARG A 984 -39.01 5.96 -21.68
N PRO A 985 -38.53 4.98 -20.92
CA PRO A 985 -38.89 3.59 -21.14
C PRO A 985 -40.29 3.31 -20.55
N SER A 986 -41.21 2.84 -21.39
CA SER A 986 -42.51 2.33 -21.01
C SER A 986 -42.38 0.96 -20.34
N GLN A 987 -43.05 0.81 -19.19
CA GLN A 987 -43.21 -0.44 -18.44
C GLN A 987 -43.94 -1.51 -19.27
N SER A 988 -43.51 -2.76 -19.12
CA SER A 988 -44.24 -3.94 -19.57
C SER A 988 -43.86 -5.13 -18.68
N GLU A 989 -44.52 -5.25 -17.53
CA GLU A 989 -44.65 -6.53 -16.82
C GLU A 989 -45.86 -7.28 -17.41
N ALA A 990 -45.64 -8.54 -17.78
CA ALA A 990 -46.70 -9.46 -18.16
C ALA A 990 -47.24 -10.17 -16.91
N SER A 991 -48.56 -10.15 -16.73
CA SER A 991 -49.30 -11.09 -15.87
C SER A 991 -50.18 -11.99 -16.75
N PRO A 992 -50.40 -13.28 -16.41
CA PRO A 992 -51.07 -14.23 -17.28
C PRO A 992 -52.56 -14.40 -16.95
N SER A 993 -53.43 -14.48 -17.96
CA SER A 993 -54.52 -15.50 -18.09
C SER A 993 -55.54 -15.18 -19.21
N LEU A 994 -55.61 -16.11 -20.19
CA LEU A 994 -56.80 -16.76 -20.81
C LEU A 994 -57.94 -15.93 -21.48
N PRO A 995 -58.75 -16.53 -22.41
CA PRO A 995 -58.92 -16.00 -23.77
C PRO A 995 -60.35 -15.58 -24.14
N THR A 996 -60.51 -14.84 -25.24
CA THR A 996 -61.77 -14.75 -26.02
C THR A 996 -61.53 -14.38 -27.49
N PRO A 997 -62.44 -14.72 -28.42
CA PRO A 997 -62.12 -14.95 -29.83
C PRO A 997 -62.63 -13.89 -30.84
N ALA A 998 -61.87 -13.81 -31.94
CA ALA A 998 -62.29 -13.75 -33.35
C ALA A 998 -63.18 -12.61 -33.93
N THR A 999 -62.57 -11.92 -34.91
CA THR A 999 -63.06 -11.56 -36.29
C THR A 999 -64.16 -10.48 -36.48
N PRO A 1000 -64.36 -9.91 -37.71
CA PRO A 1000 -63.58 -10.01 -38.96
C PRO A 1000 -63.25 -8.67 -39.68
N ALA A 1001 -62.45 -8.82 -40.75
CA ALA A 1001 -62.09 -8.03 -41.95
C ALA A 1001 -63.23 -7.16 -42.60
N PRO A 1002 -63.04 -6.39 -43.72
CA PRO A 1002 -62.04 -6.57 -44.80
C PRO A 1002 -61.55 -5.34 -45.63
N ALA A 1003 -60.67 -5.68 -46.60
CA ALA A 1003 -60.50 -5.15 -47.97
C ALA A 1003 -59.86 -3.75 -48.17
N SER A 1004 -59.10 -3.42 -49.22
CA SER A 1004 -58.41 -4.15 -50.33
C SER A 1004 -57.72 -3.09 -51.22
N ALA A 1005 -56.63 -3.48 -51.92
CA ALA A 1005 -56.12 -2.95 -53.21
C ALA A 1005 -55.60 -1.49 -53.24
N SER A 1006 -54.28 -1.28 -53.38
CA SER A 1006 -53.46 -1.25 -54.61
C SER A 1006 -53.45 0.10 -55.34
N ILE A 1007 -52.25 0.60 -55.67
CA ILE A 1007 -51.80 1.10 -56.99
C ILE A 1007 -50.45 1.82 -56.83
N ALA A 1008 -49.57 1.56 -57.80
CA ALA A 1008 -48.20 2.03 -57.94
C ALA A 1008 -48.09 3.34 -58.75
N SER A 1009 -46.98 4.09 -58.55
CA SER A 1009 -46.17 4.80 -59.57
C SER A 1009 -45.28 5.84 -58.84
N ALA A 1010 -43.95 5.69 -58.81
CA ALA A 1010 -42.97 6.10 -59.83
C ALA A 1010 -42.78 7.63 -59.96
N GLY A 1011 -41.53 8.09 -59.81
CA GLY A 1011 -41.06 9.34 -60.42
C GLY A 1011 -40.24 10.29 -59.53
N GLY A 1012 -38.91 10.15 -59.58
CA GLY A 1012 -38.00 11.18 -60.12
C GLY A 1012 -37.78 12.51 -59.38
N ALA A 1013 -36.54 12.65 -58.88
CA ALA A 1013 -35.60 13.78 -59.03
C ALA A 1013 -35.91 15.16 -58.41
N GLU A 1014 -35.00 15.49 -57.48
CA GLU A 1014 -34.54 16.75 -56.84
C GLU A 1014 -34.58 18.07 -57.64
N PRO A 1015 -34.45 19.20 -56.94
CA PRO A 1015 -33.13 19.76 -56.57
C PRO A 1015 -32.76 19.70 -55.09
#